data_AF-A0A2T4Z971-F1
#
_entry.id   AF-A0A2T4Z971-F1
#
_cell.length_a   1.000
_cell.length_b   1.000
_cell.length_c   1.000
_cell.angle_alpha   90.00
_cell.angle_beta   90.00
_cell.angle_gamma   90.00
#
_symmetry.space_group_name_H-M   'P 1'
#
loop_
_entity.id
_entity.type
_entity.pdbx_description
1 polymer ?
#
loop_
_entity_poly.entity_id
_entity_poly.type
_entity_poly.pdbx_seq_one_letter_code
_entity_poly.pdbx_strand_id
1 'polypeptide(L)'
;MSEHRRQIFKSELQKLKYHQYLSEKSYNHLLSLYDRFYAQNEQAVTQQHQPAPSVPPSSQHKKQSAPLKPSQQSVKKTEKVKPQRSPQEIRDRNISITLILGVMLLLTSGLIVGTSTWDVLTAPMKVLSIALVSVLFYSISYLSGTWLKIRKTSFAFLTMAHLFIPIILISAGFFQLFGTWLSLTGEGKYLLGALISLLCLPIYAWTAVKFQSRLFIWLSFITSTVFVGSLLSPAYFTRDLFFCGLIVYNAALLGLYHKNKNRAKYRLFLKELPLYSQTNLILSSLLMLFIYDQAIFHSFNLFITAGLYLAMMFVYRTKEYQFVFSALLAYGFYQLVENTFLQTIDVILIAAFGSVFLGLQSTFNDDPYLHKMFQYTAAWMSAAGFLFTGYHSLASFTEGSWLILIAYAILALHYTYLAHLTKKLMIAYLGSVFIVVTGFESWRLLPFLSDFGEIYMFTIATLLFFSFYYKTFHPYLRAIKNSSLVNAGLVMMITIITALIQLKWLTTSFLLAIFGLSAFLLYRRQRNQAIRSGLEFVIPLSWILSISFLYQPLHDWNMVYGSRFGVPFHLCLSTLILVAISRTGLIIRHKGLEANFFWISQLTYSLGLLLIFTPLPIDATVVVPFLFAIGIAMYTWLTVKSKWKPTWVLVGLTSLVFYLSLIHTFKLDTSAQSLTIYLFTVFLLLQSTPHLLGKWGRGSKPYFAGIAHGYLGLVQGIGLVLFLFSDIHPLTFVMPLGFYVYHTLRADREWVKMSFLTLSLTYIPMLIMLLLSYYEPIWGRYVYVPLLSNLVFALVWLLGKGYRKRILQYVRPFSLLGLFSLPFYLPSDQMVFDMGLGLLYVLTMLAFLYQQQLHLFNFLPLSMLMLFLVQWHYYFGIDTTTFVFVYLCCFAILTGTGRWLYTRFWENTSTLLKIEVDWYSIFALYALLTTYHYLNLDSPLWLQVLPGLLLSLFLYLQLHRTPFDIKVVKTMLWLSFLIPYYTVVINLDIDDFLINEVYLLPAILWTIFLSKYTWKEYEKTMHRLQWGVLVIVTIILVTNAIHSHTVADALKIGVLALLSVLGGLHYRIKSYFSVGVTVILLNLFVQSLPLWGLIPWWVYLLLSGTLLIAVASVYEWQKQMKERKVTPIWQVKWQQFRQKFAQWK
;
A
#
# COMPACT_ATOMS: atom_id res chain seq x y z
N MET A 1 -9.15 -2.57 -41.46
CA MET A 1 -8.85 -1.97 -40.13
C MET A 1 -8.98 -0.43 -40.09
N SER A 2 -9.28 0.23 -41.22
CA SER A 2 -9.34 1.69 -41.36
C SER A 2 -10.67 2.32 -40.90
N GLU A 3 -11.79 1.75 -41.32
CA GLU A 3 -13.13 2.29 -41.08
C GLU A 3 -13.51 2.36 -39.59
N HIS A 4 -13.13 1.35 -38.81
CA HIS A 4 -13.44 1.30 -37.39
C HIS A 4 -12.80 2.46 -36.61
N ARG A 5 -11.56 2.84 -36.93
CA ARG A 5 -10.90 4.02 -36.32
C ARG A 5 -11.56 5.33 -36.74
N ARG A 6 -12.10 5.39 -37.97
CA ARG A 6 -12.84 6.57 -38.46
C ARG A 6 -14.17 6.73 -37.72
N GLN A 7 -14.88 5.65 -37.45
CA GLN A 7 -16.12 5.68 -36.66
C GLN A 7 -15.89 6.08 -35.20
N ILE A 8 -14.82 5.57 -34.56
CA ILE A 8 -14.45 5.95 -33.18
C ILE A 8 -14.11 7.44 -33.09
N PHE A 9 -13.34 7.98 -34.04
CA PHE A 9 -13.01 9.40 -34.02
C PHE A 9 -14.26 10.27 -34.20
N LYS A 10 -15.16 9.90 -35.12
CA LYS A 10 -16.44 10.61 -35.33
C LYS A 10 -17.32 10.59 -34.08
N SER A 11 -17.43 9.44 -33.40
CA SER A 11 -18.27 9.31 -32.20
C SER A 11 -17.74 10.12 -31.03
N GLU A 12 -16.42 10.12 -30.79
CA GLU A 12 -15.79 10.93 -29.75
C GLU A 12 -15.89 12.44 -30.04
N LEU A 13 -15.68 12.85 -31.30
CA LEU A 13 -15.84 14.26 -31.70
C LEU A 13 -17.29 14.75 -31.52
N GLN A 14 -18.27 13.88 -31.78
CA GLN A 14 -19.69 14.18 -31.62
C GLN A 14 -20.08 14.26 -30.14
N LYS A 15 -19.51 13.42 -29.26
CA LYS A 15 -19.67 13.57 -27.80
C LYS A 15 -19.10 14.90 -27.31
N LEU A 16 -17.94 15.32 -27.80
CA LEU A 16 -17.34 16.61 -27.43
C LEU A 16 -18.19 17.81 -27.90
N LYS A 17 -18.84 17.72 -29.06
CA LYS A 17 -19.84 18.72 -29.51
C LYS A 17 -21.08 18.71 -28.61
N TYR A 18 -21.61 17.53 -28.28
CA TYR A 18 -22.79 17.36 -27.43
C TYR A 18 -22.59 17.96 -26.03
N HIS A 19 -21.39 17.78 -25.46
CA HIS A 19 -21.03 18.34 -24.15
C HIS A 19 -20.52 19.79 -24.20
N GLN A 20 -20.73 20.51 -25.32
CA GLN A 20 -20.38 21.93 -25.52
C GLN A 20 -18.88 22.27 -25.36
N TYR A 21 -17.99 21.27 -25.39
CA TYR A 21 -16.54 21.50 -25.38
C TYR A 21 -15.99 21.94 -26.77
N LEU A 22 -16.79 21.79 -27.83
CA LEU A 22 -16.45 22.17 -29.20
C LEU A 22 -17.56 23.02 -29.82
N SER A 23 -17.18 24.15 -30.42
CA SER A 23 -18.09 24.94 -31.27
C SER A 23 -18.41 24.19 -32.57
N GLU A 24 -19.57 24.45 -33.17
CA GLU A 24 -19.97 23.81 -34.43
C GLU A 24 -18.98 24.07 -35.58
N LYS A 25 -18.40 25.28 -35.63
CA LYS A 25 -17.36 25.64 -36.59
C LYS A 25 -16.08 24.83 -36.40
N SER A 26 -15.68 24.61 -35.14
CA SER A 26 -14.51 23.78 -34.79
C SER A 26 -14.74 22.29 -35.06
N TYR A 27 -15.95 21.79 -34.80
CA TYR A 27 -16.36 20.41 -35.08
C TYR A 27 -16.25 20.10 -36.58
N ASN A 28 -16.88 20.92 -37.43
CA ASN A 28 -16.84 20.72 -38.88
C ASN A 28 -15.42 20.85 -39.45
N HIS A 29 -14.62 21.79 -38.92
CA HIS A 29 -13.24 21.97 -39.34
C HIS A 29 -12.39 20.73 -38.99
N LEU A 30 -12.44 20.24 -37.76
CA LEU A 30 -11.68 19.06 -37.32
C LEU A 30 -12.13 17.79 -38.05
N LEU A 31 -13.43 17.62 -38.28
CA LEU A 31 -13.96 16.51 -39.05
C LEU A 31 -13.42 16.53 -40.49
N SER A 32 -13.43 17.70 -41.14
CA SER A 32 -12.92 17.87 -42.50
C SER A 32 -11.40 17.62 -42.61
N LEU A 33 -10.62 18.04 -41.60
CA LEU A 33 -9.19 17.78 -41.56
C LEU A 33 -8.89 16.30 -41.38
N TYR A 34 -9.66 15.62 -40.53
CA TYR A 34 -9.51 14.19 -40.30
C TYR A 34 -9.91 13.37 -41.53
N ASP A 35 -11.01 13.72 -42.20
CA ASP A 35 -11.40 13.09 -43.46
C ASP A 35 -10.37 13.34 -44.59
N ARG A 36 -9.76 14.53 -44.66
CA ARG A 36 -8.64 14.82 -45.59
C ARG A 36 -7.38 13.99 -45.26
N PHE A 37 -7.02 13.90 -43.99
CA PHE A 37 -5.90 13.07 -43.54
C PHE A 37 -6.12 11.60 -43.91
N TYR A 38 -7.36 11.12 -43.77
CA TYR A 38 -7.72 9.76 -44.15
C TYR A 38 -7.64 9.54 -45.67
N ALA A 39 -8.20 10.47 -46.46
CA ALA A 39 -8.18 10.42 -47.91
C ALA A 39 -6.74 10.47 -48.49
N GLN A 40 -5.86 11.30 -47.90
CA GLN A 40 -4.44 11.33 -48.30
C GLN A 40 -3.71 10.03 -48.02
N ASN A 41 -4.02 9.36 -46.91
CA ASN A 41 -3.40 8.07 -46.60
C ASN A 41 -3.94 6.93 -47.48
N GLU A 42 -5.19 7.00 -47.95
CA GLU A 42 -5.70 6.04 -48.95
C GLU A 42 -5.09 6.28 -50.34
N GLN A 43 -4.92 7.53 -50.76
CA GLN A 43 -4.26 7.87 -52.03
C GLN A 43 -2.76 7.52 -52.05
N ALA A 44 -2.07 7.58 -50.91
CA ALA A 44 -0.67 7.17 -50.78
C ALA A 44 -0.44 5.65 -50.93
N VAL A 45 -1.50 4.83 -50.84
CA VAL A 45 -1.44 3.37 -51.02
C VAL A 45 -1.71 2.95 -52.48
N THR A 46 -2.29 3.81 -53.31
CA THR A 46 -2.70 3.47 -54.70
C THR A 46 -1.77 4.02 -55.79
N GLN A 47 -0.82 4.92 -55.50
CA GLN A 47 0.06 5.54 -56.50
C GLN A 47 1.51 5.01 -56.49
N GLN A 48 1.70 3.69 -56.57
CA GLN A 48 3.02 3.05 -56.74
C GLN A 48 3.23 2.38 -58.10
N HIS A 49 2.46 2.72 -59.14
CA HIS A 49 2.71 2.31 -60.53
C HIS A 49 2.76 3.51 -61.50
N GLN A 50 3.96 3.71 -62.08
CA GLN A 50 4.32 4.43 -63.32
C GLN A 50 4.54 5.97 -63.33
N PRO A 51 5.42 6.47 -64.24
CA PRO A 51 6.40 7.52 -63.93
C PRO A 51 6.09 8.94 -64.50
N ALA A 52 6.84 9.92 -63.98
CA ALA A 52 6.80 11.37 -64.22
C ALA A 52 6.93 11.79 -65.70
N PRO A 53 6.50 13.03 -66.13
CA PRO A 53 7.25 14.26 -65.81
C PRO A 53 6.47 15.61 -65.80
N SER A 54 7.23 16.68 -65.50
CA SER A 54 7.11 18.10 -65.91
C SER A 54 6.60 19.17 -64.93
N VAL A 55 7.27 20.33 -65.00
CA VAL A 55 7.26 21.60 -64.25
C VAL A 55 6.98 22.71 -65.31
N PRO A 56 6.60 24.01 -65.09
CA PRO A 56 6.14 24.87 -63.96
C PRO A 56 4.83 25.66 -64.37
N PRO A 57 4.53 26.97 -64.10
CA PRO A 57 4.94 27.98 -63.08
C PRO A 57 3.79 28.83 -62.42
N SER A 58 4.16 29.57 -61.36
CA SER A 58 3.75 30.96 -60.99
C SER A 58 2.28 31.40 -60.82
N SER A 59 1.98 32.07 -59.69
CA SER A 59 1.38 33.44 -59.53
C SER A 59 0.64 33.57 -58.18
N GLN A 60 1.12 34.38 -57.22
CA GLN A 60 0.84 35.81 -56.96
C GLN A 60 -0.61 36.18 -56.56
N HIS A 61 -0.77 36.64 -55.30
CA HIS A 61 -1.52 37.84 -54.83
C HIS A 61 -1.69 37.72 -53.29
N LYS A 62 -1.04 38.50 -52.40
CA LYS A 62 -1.08 39.94 -52.04
C LYS A 62 -2.47 40.51 -51.70
N LYS A 63 -2.71 40.79 -50.39
CA LYS A 63 -3.10 42.09 -49.73
C LYS A 63 -3.61 41.80 -48.30
N GLN A 64 -2.95 42.28 -47.23
CA GLN A 64 -3.15 43.56 -46.48
C GLN A 64 -4.54 43.62 -45.78
N SER A 65 -4.74 44.00 -44.51
CA SER A 65 -4.01 44.87 -43.55
C SER A 65 -4.66 44.76 -42.14
N ALA A 66 -3.89 44.56 -41.05
CA ALA A 66 -3.57 45.48 -39.93
C ALA A 66 -4.56 45.45 -38.72
N PRO A 67 -4.22 46.01 -37.53
CA PRO A 67 -3.16 45.61 -36.57
C PRO A 67 -3.69 45.43 -35.12
N LEU A 68 -2.99 44.74 -34.19
CA LEU A 68 -3.05 44.97 -32.72
C LEU A 68 -2.09 44.06 -31.89
N LYS A 69 -1.11 44.72 -31.25
CA LYS A 69 -0.32 44.47 -30.01
C LYS A 69 0.28 43.08 -29.65
N PRO A 70 1.51 43.06 -29.06
CA PRO A 70 2.31 41.84 -28.90
C PRO A 70 1.95 41.06 -27.63
N SER A 71 1.23 39.95 -27.80
CA SER A 71 1.18 38.89 -26.78
C SER A 71 2.38 37.98 -27.00
N GLN A 72 3.30 37.97 -26.03
CA GLN A 72 4.42 37.05 -25.94
C GLN A 72 3.93 35.60 -26.09
N GLN A 73 4.14 35.02 -27.27
CA GLN A 73 4.08 33.58 -27.45
C GLN A 73 5.19 32.97 -26.61
N SER A 74 4.79 32.28 -25.54
CA SER A 74 5.61 31.31 -24.85
C SER A 74 6.09 30.30 -25.89
N VAL A 75 7.38 30.38 -26.25
CA VAL A 75 8.06 29.36 -27.04
C VAL A 75 8.01 28.08 -26.21
N LYS A 76 7.01 27.24 -26.49
CA LYS A 76 6.97 25.85 -26.05
C LYS A 76 8.19 25.20 -26.71
N LYS A 77 9.25 24.98 -25.93
CA LYS A 77 10.36 24.10 -26.32
C LYS A 77 9.71 22.79 -26.75
N THR A 78 9.77 22.49 -28.04
CA THR A 78 9.56 21.16 -28.55
C THR A 78 10.56 20.25 -27.85
N GLU A 79 10.06 19.44 -26.92
CA GLU A 79 10.79 18.27 -26.45
C GLU A 79 11.22 17.49 -27.69
N LYS A 80 12.53 17.39 -27.90
CA LYS A 80 13.10 16.48 -28.87
C LYS A 80 12.68 15.07 -28.46
N VAL A 81 11.63 14.54 -29.08
CA VAL A 81 11.35 13.11 -29.08
C VAL A 81 12.60 12.43 -29.60
N LYS A 82 13.31 11.72 -28.72
CA LYS A 82 14.45 10.90 -29.14
C LYS A 82 13.96 9.93 -30.22
N PRO A 83 14.62 9.81 -31.37
CA PRO A 83 14.20 8.87 -32.41
C PRO A 83 14.19 7.45 -31.83
N GLN A 84 13.03 6.78 -31.88
CA GLN A 84 12.93 5.37 -31.53
C GLN A 84 13.63 4.54 -32.60
N ARG A 85 14.66 3.80 -32.20
CA ARG A 85 15.48 2.99 -33.11
C ARG A 85 14.66 1.83 -33.71
N SER A 86 14.87 1.54 -34.99
CA SER A 86 14.19 0.44 -35.68
C SER A 86 14.64 -0.95 -35.14
N PRO A 87 13.85 -2.04 -35.32
CA PRO A 87 14.26 -3.38 -34.90
C PRO A 87 15.59 -3.85 -35.52
N GLN A 88 15.90 -3.39 -36.75
CA GLN A 88 17.19 -3.61 -37.40
C GLN A 88 18.30 -2.80 -36.76
N GLU A 89 18.09 -1.52 -36.44
CA GLU A 89 19.07 -0.70 -35.72
C GLU A 89 19.36 -1.22 -34.30
N ILE A 90 18.36 -1.81 -33.63
CA ILE A 90 18.53 -2.47 -32.34
C ILE A 90 19.36 -3.74 -32.49
N ARG A 91 19.13 -4.53 -33.55
CA ARG A 91 19.94 -5.72 -33.84
C ARG A 91 21.37 -5.35 -34.20
N ASP A 92 21.57 -4.33 -35.01
CA ASP A 92 22.91 -3.82 -35.36
C ASP A 92 23.65 -3.34 -34.13
N ARG A 93 22.96 -2.56 -33.27
CA ARG A 93 23.50 -2.18 -31.96
C ARG A 93 23.85 -3.40 -31.12
N ASN A 94 23.00 -4.43 -31.06
CA ASN A 94 23.28 -5.63 -30.28
C ASN A 94 24.46 -6.42 -30.86
N ILE A 95 24.61 -6.51 -32.19
CA ILE A 95 25.80 -7.11 -32.84
C ILE A 95 27.05 -6.29 -32.51
N SER A 96 26.98 -4.96 -32.60
CA SER A 96 28.10 -4.09 -32.20
C SER A 96 28.43 -4.20 -30.72
N ILE A 97 27.44 -4.33 -29.83
CA ILE A 97 27.65 -4.56 -28.40
C ILE A 97 28.31 -5.93 -28.18
N THR A 98 27.87 -6.98 -28.88
CA THR A 98 28.51 -8.31 -28.85
C THR A 98 29.97 -8.24 -29.30
N LEU A 99 30.25 -7.49 -30.37
CA LEU A 99 31.60 -7.29 -30.87
C LEU A 99 32.47 -6.51 -29.87
N ILE A 100 31.97 -5.40 -29.32
CA ILE A 100 32.65 -4.60 -28.29
C ILE A 100 32.92 -5.45 -27.05
N LEU A 101 31.94 -6.23 -26.60
CA LEU A 101 32.08 -7.14 -25.46
C LEU A 101 33.14 -8.21 -25.74
N GLY A 102 33.13 -8.81 -26.94
CA GLY A 102 34.14 -9.78 -27.35
C GLY A 102 35.56 -9.18 -27.41
N VAL A 103 35.70 -7.97 -27.96
CA VAL A 103 36.96 -7.22 -27.98
C VAL A 103 37.40 -6.86 -26.56
N MET A 104 36.49 -6.47 -25.68
CA MET A 104 36.79 -6.17 -24.27
C MET A 104 37.31 -7.40 -23.53
N LEU A 105 36.65 -8.55 -23.67
CA LEU A 105 37.11 -9.82 -23.08
C LEU A 105 38.47 -10.25 -23.64
N LEU A 106 38.69 -10.10 -24.95
CA LEU A 106 39.95 -10.43 -25.61
C LEU A 106 41.09 -9.49 -25.21
N LEU A 107 40.85 -8.18 -25.15
CA LEU A 107 41.82 -7.20 -24.68
C LEU A 107 42.14 -7.39 -23.19
N THR A 108 41.14 -7.72 -22.37
CA THR A 108 41.36 -8.00 -20.95
C THR A 108 42.18 -9.28 -20.79
N SER A 109 41.90 -10.33 -21.56
CA SER A 109 42.72 -11.54 -21.62
C SER A 109 44.15 -11.24 -22.05
N GLY A 110 44.35 -10.46 -23.13
CA GLY A 110 45.68 -10.07 -23.61
C GLY A 110 46.44 -9.17 -22.63
N LEU A 111 45.73 -8.30 -21.91
CA LEU A 111 46.30 -7.49 -20.83
C LEU A 111 46.72 -8.36 -19.65
N ILE A 112 45.89 -9.33 -19.24
CA ILE A 112 46.22 -10.27 -18.15
C ILE A 112 47.45 -11.11 -18.54
N VAL A 113 47.53 -11.58 -19.78
CA VAL A 113 48.68 -12.35 -20.29
C VAL A 113 49.94 -11.47 -20.43
N GLY A 114 49.80 -10.20 -20.82
CA GLY A 114 50.92 -9.26 -20.94
C GLY A 114 51.39 -8.67 -19.61
N THR A 115 50.52 -8.65 -18.59
CA THR A 115 50.84 -8.17 -17.24
C THR A 115 51.24 -9.31 -16.29
N SER A 116 51.08 -10.57 -16.68
CA SER A 116 51.63 -11.69 -15.90
C SER A 116 53.17 -11.76 -15.97
N THR A 117 53.82 -11.05 -16.91
CA THR A 117 55.29 -10.85 -16.98
C THR A 117 55.74 -9.49 -16.43
N TRP A 118 54.82 -8.71 -15.84
CA TRP A 118 55.04 -7.33 -15.40
C TRP A 118 56.11 -7.19 -14.31
N ASP A 119 56.29 -8.21 -13.48
CA ASP A 119 57.28 -8.22 -12.40
C ASP A 119 58.73 -8.26 -12.93
N VAL A 120 58.93 -8.70 -14.18
CA VAL A 120 60.27 -8.84 -14.80
C VAL A 120 60.73 -7.54 -15.48
N LEU A 121 59.83 -6.59 -15.76
CA LEU A 121 60.15 -5.36 -16.51
C LEU A 121 60.68 -4.24 -15.60
N THR A 122 61.77 -3.58 -16.03
CA THR A 122 62.31 -2.39 -15.36
C THR A 122 61.39 -1.17 -15.52
N ALA A 123 61.44 -0.24 -14.57
CA ALA A 123 60.63 1.00 -14.57
C ALA A 123 60.64 1.81 -15.89
N PRO A 124 61.80 2.07 -16.52
CA PRO A 124 61.85 2.74 -17.82
C PRO A 124 61.17 1.92 -18.92
N MET A 125 61.33 0.60 -18.91
CA MET A 125 60.74 -0.30 -19.90
C MET A 125 59.21 -0.32 -19.76
N LYS A 126 58.68 -0.30 -18.53
CA LYS A 126 57.25 -0.17 -18.24
C LYS A 126 56.66 1.11 -18.83
N VAL A 127 57.32 2.26 -18.63
CA VAL A 127 56.87 3.55 -19.20
C VAL A 127 57.02 3.58 -20.71
N LEU A 128 58.09 3.01 -21.26
CA LEU A 128 58.30 2.90 -22.71
C LEU A 128 57.21 2.04 -23.37
N SER A 129 56.82 0.92 -22.76
CA SER A 129 55.72 0.08 -23.24
C SER A 129 54.40 0.87 -23.29
N ILE A 130 54.10 1.68 -22.27
CA ILE A 130 52.92 2.56 -22.26
C ILE A 130 53.03 3.65 -23.34
N ALA A 131 54.22 4.23 -23.53
CA ALA A 131 54.45 5.24 -24.56
C ALA A 131 54.30 4.67 -25.98
N LEU A 132 54.72 3.43 -26.20
CA LEU A 132 54.62 2.75 -27.50
C LEU A 132 53.17 2.55 -27.93
N VAL A 133 52.25 2.33 -26.98
CA VAL A 133 50.80 2.31 -27.24
C VAL A 133 50.30 3.66 -27.76
N SER A 134 50.78 4.78 -27.20
CA SER A 134 50.44 6.12 -27.68
C SER A 134 50.99 6.40 -29.08
N VAL A 135 52.23 5.96 -29.36
CA VAL A 135 52.85 6.06 -30.68
C VAL A 135 52.07 5.23 -31.70
N LEU A 136 51.66 4.03 -31.33
CA LEU A 136 50.81 3.17 -32.16
C LEU A 136 49.49 3.86 -32.51
N PHE A 137 48.82 4.50 -31.53
CA PHE A 137 47.60 5.27 -31.82
C PHE A 137 47.87 6.49 -32.71
N TYR A 138 49.00 7.19 -32.55
CA TYR A 138 49.41 8.25 -33.48
C TYR A 138 49.64 7.75 -34.90
N SER A 139 50.35 6.62 -35.06
CA SER A 139 50.64 6.00 -36.34
C SER A 139 49.36 5.54 -37.04
N ILE A 140 48.44 4.90 -36.31
CA ILE A 140 47.14 4.47 -36.85
C ILE A 140 46.26 5.70 -37.16
N SER A 141 46.28 6.74 -36.32
CA SER A 141 45.60 8.00 -36.60
C SER A 141 46.09 8.64 -37.90
N TYR A 142 47.40 8.67 -38.09
CA TYR A 142 48.04 9.19 -39.30
C TYR A 142 47.66 8.34 -40.52
N LEU A 143 47.90 7.02 -40.49
CA LEU A 143 47.55 6.08 -41.56
C LEU A 143 46.05 6.13 -41.91
N SER A 144 45.18 6.21 -40.91
CA SER A 144 43.73 6.32 -41.11
C SER A 144 43.32 7.64 -41.75
N GLY A 145 44.01 8.74 -41.42
CA GLY A 145 43.71 10.08 -41.90
C GLY A 145 44.28 10.41 -43.28
N THR A 146 45.53 10.01 -43.54
CA THR A 146 46.25 10.33 -44.78
C THR A 146 46.08 9.25 -45.84
N TRP A 147 46.16 7.97 -45.46
CA TRP A 147 46.13 6.84 -46.39
C TRP A 147 44.71 6.34 -46.63
N LEU A 148 43.96 6.03 -45.56
CA LEU A 148 42.60 5.50 -45.65
C LEU A 148 41.52 6.59 -45.77
N LYS A 149 41.88 7.86 -45.53
CA LYS A 149 40.99 9.04 -45.57
C LYS A 149 39.74 8.94 -44.68
N ILE A 150 39.78 8.14 -43.63
CA ILE A 150 38.66 7.95 -42.69
C ILE A 150 38.77 8.94 -41.53
N ARG A 151 38.29 10.17 -41.75
CA ARG A 151 38.45 11.30 -40.80
C ARG A 151 37.97 11.00 -39.38
N LYS A 152 36.85 10.29 -39.20
CA LYS A 152 36.31 9.98 -37.86
C LYS A 152 37.18 8.99 -37.09
N THR A 153 37.70 7.98 -37.78
CA THR A 153 38.58 6.96 -37.21
C THR A 153 39.95 7.55 -36.88
N SER A 154 40.51 8.37 -37.80
CA SER A 154 41.72 9.15 -37.55
C SER A 154 41.57 10.05 -36.31
N PHE A 155 40.47 10.81 -36.20
CA PHE A 155 40.23 11.65 -35.02
C PHE A 155 40.06 10.86 -33.72
N ALA A 156 39.43 9.68 -33.75
CA ALA A 156 39.30 8.82 -32.58
C ALA A 156 40.68 8.32 -32.07
N PHE A 157 41.53 7.85 -32.99
CA PHE A 157 42.89 7.44 -32.65
C PHE A 157 43.77 8.62 -32.22
N LEU A 158 43.62 9.79 -32.84
CA LEU A 158 44.29 11.02 -32.41
C LEU A 158 43.90 11.40 -30.98
N THR A 159 42.61 11.26 -30.64
CA THR A 159 42.10 11.55 -29.29
C THR A 159 42.66 10.58 -28.27
N MET A 160 42.71 9.28 -28.59
CA MET A 160 43.36 8.27 -27.74
C MET A 160 44.83 8.62 -27.53
N ALA A 161 45.57 8.95 -28.59
CA ALA A 161 46.97 9.32 -28.49
C ALA A 161 47.21 10.55 -27.58
N HIS A 162 46.35 11.59 -27.67
CA HIS A 162 46.43 12.77 -26.80
C HIS A 162 46.07 12.50 -25.32
N LEU A 163 45.21 11.51 -25.05
CA LEU A 163 44.87 11.09 -23.69
C LEU A 163 45.97 10.26 -23.03
N PHE A 164 46.82 9.59 -23.83
CA PHE A 164 47.96 8.84 -23.31
C PHE A 164 49.15 9.73 -22.90
N ILE A 165 49.27 10.95 -23.45
CA ILE A 165 50.34 11.89 -23.07
C ILE A 165 50.42 12.13 -21.55
N PRO A 166 49.33 12.54 -20.86
CA PRO A 166 49.39 12.69 -19.40
C PRO A 166 49.61 11.36 -18.69
N ILE A 167 49.11 10.23 -19.22
CA ILE A 167 49.31 8.89 -18.63
C ILE A 167 50.80 8.52 -18.65
N ILE A 168 51.52 8.82 -19.72
CA ILE A 168 52.97 8.57 -19.84
C ILE A 168 53.72 9.40 -18.80
N LEU A 169 53.40 10.69 -18.66
CA LEU A 169 54.05 11.58 -17.71
C LEU A 169 53.73 11.20 -16.25
N ILE A 170 52.48 10.82 -15.95
CA ILE A 170 52.07 10.32 -14.63
C ILE A 170 52.76 8.98 -14.32
N SER A 171 52.85 8.07 -15.30
CA SER A 171 53.56 6.79 -15.15
C SER A 171 55.05 7.00 -14.92
N ALA A 172 55.68 7.95 -15.62
CA ALA A 172 57.07 8.33 -15.38
C ALA A 172 57.28 8.87 -13.96
N GLY A 173 56.33 9.65 -13.43
CA GLY A 173 56.32 10.07 -12.03
C GLY A 173 56.04 8.93 -11.04
N PHE A 174 55.18 7.96 -11.38
CA PHE A 174 54.89 6.79 -10.54
C PHE A 174 56.14 5.91 -10.37
N PHE A 175 56.82 5.63 -11.47
CA PHE A 175 58.04 4.83 -11.51
C PHE A 175 59.31 5.62 -11.16
N GLN A 176 59.16 6.82 -10.61
CA GLN A 176 60.25 7.67 -10.11
C GLN A 176 61.34 8.00 -11.15
N LEU A 177 60.99 8.03 -12.45
CA LEU A 177 61.94 8.36 -13.53
C LEU A 177 62.42 9.82 -13.50
N PHE A 178 61.64 10.70 -12.88
CA PHE A 178 62.02 12.10 -12.64
C PHE A 178 62.73 12.31 -11.29
N GLY A 179 63.14 11.22 -10.63
CA GLY A 179 63.71 11.21 -9.28
C GLY A 179 62.65 11.01 -8.20
N THR A 180 63.10 10.74 -6.96
CA THR A 180 62.24 10.44 -5.81
C THR A 180 61.41 11.66 -5.38
N TRP A 181 61.96 12.87 -5.49
CA TRP A 181 61.26 14.11 -5.11
C TRP A 181 60.13 14.49 -6.08
N LEU A 182 60.36 14.41 -7.39
CA LEU A 182 59.38 14.71 -8.44
C LEU A 182 58.57 13.46 -8.87
N SER A 183 58.20 12.64 -7.89
CA SER A 183 57.42 11.42 -8.08
C SER A 183 56.00 11.56 -7.52
N LEU A 184 55.09 10.62 -7.83
CA LEU A 184 53.73 10.63 -7.27
C LEU A 184 53.69 10.43 -5.75
N THR A 185 54.73 9.80 -5.21
CA THR A 185 54.90 9.54 -3.77
C THR A 185 55.81 10.57 -3.08
N GLY A 186 56.52 11.41 -3.84
CA GLY A 186 57.46 12.40 -3.34
C GLY A 186 56.79 13.71 -2.89
N GLU A 187 57.55 14.55 -2.19
CA GLU A 187 57.07 15.86 -1.72
C GLU A 187 56.71 16.81 -2.88
N GLY A 188 57.39 16.69 -4.03
CA GLY A 188 57.15 17.48 -5.24
C GLY A 188 55.94 17.05 -6.09
N LYS A 189 55.09 16.11 -5.62
CA LYS A 189 53.96 15.54 -6.40
C LYS A 189 52.98 16.57 -6.96
N TYR A 190 52.73 17.65 -6.24
CA TYR A 190 51.82 18.72 -6.69
C TYR A 190 52.46 19.60 -7.76
N LEU A 191 53.77 19.85 -7.64
CA LEU A 191 54.54 20.53 -8.68
C LEU A 191 54.60 19.68 -9.97
N LEU A 192 54.78 18.36 -9.85
CA LEU A 192 54.66 17.42 -10.96
C LEU A 192 53.30 17.57 -11.67
N GLY A 193 52.19 17.58 -10.92
CA GLY A 193 50.85 17.78 -11.47
C GLY A 193 50.68 19.12 -12.20
N ALA A 194 51.26 20.19 -11.66
CA ALA A 194 51.24 21.52 -12.28
C ALA A 194 52.04 21.53 -13.60
N LEU A 195 53.24 20.93 -13.63
CA LEU A 195 54.08 20.84 -14.83
C LEU A 195 53.42 20.00 -15.93
N ILE A 196 52.83 18.86 -15.57
CA ILE A 196 52.09 18.01 -16.52
C ILE A 196 50.91 18.78 -17.12
N SER A 197 50.14 19.48 -16.28
CA SER A 197 49.01 20.28 -16.73
C SER A 197 49.43 21.45 -17.61
N LEU A 198 50.53 22.11 -17.27
CA LEU A 198 51.11 23.22 -18.05
C LEU A 198 51.59 22.76 -19.43
N LEU A 199 52.11 21.54 -19.56
CA LEU A 199 52.49 20.93 -20.83
C LEU A 199 51.27 20.50 -21.66
N CYS A 200 50.25 19.90 -21.04
CA CYS A 200 49.06 19.41 -21.75
C CYS A 200 48.10 20.53 -22.20
N LEU A 201 47.95 21.59 -21.41
CA LEU A 201 47.01 22.69 -21.67
C LEU A 201 47.20 23.36 -23.04
N PRO A 202 48.40 23.77 -23.47
CA PRO A 202 48.60 24.37 -24.80
C PRO A 202 48.35 23.37 -25.93
N ILE A 203 48.67 22.07 -25.73
CA ILE A 203 48.40 21.01 -26.71
C ILE A 203 46.89 20.84 -26.91
N TYR A 204 46.12 20.79 -25.82
CA TYR A 204 44.66 20.68 -25.87
C TYR A 204 43.99 21.95 -26.39
N ALA A 205 44.49 23.13 -26.04
CA ALA A 205 43.98 24.39 -26.55
C ALA A 205 44.24 24.56 -28.06
N TRP A 206 45.44 24.19 -28.53
CA TRP A 206 45.79 24.24 -29.94
C TRP A 206 44.98 23.25 -30.77
N THR A 207 44.83 22.00 -30.30
CA THR A 207 43.98 21.00 -30.97
C THR A 207 42.51 21.39 -30.97
N ALA A 208 42.01 22.03 -29.90
CA ALA A 208 40.66 22.58 -29.85
C ALA A 208 40.42 23.63 -30.94
N VAL A 209 41.37 24.55 -31.15
CA VAL A 209 41.29 25.59 -32.19
C VAL A 209 41.42 24.98 -33.59
N LYS A 210 42.39 24.08 -33.80
CA LYS A 210 42.68 23.45 -35.10
C LYS A 210 41.53 22.58 -35.60
N PHE A 211 40.90 21.79 -34.74
CA PHE A 211 39.82 20.86 -35.10
C PHE A 211 38.42 21.34 -34.73
N GLN A 212 38.27 22.55 -34.16
CA GLN A 212 36.99 23.10 -33.67
C GLN A 212 36.25 22.11 -32.74
N SER A 213 37.03 21.34 -31.96
CA SER A 213 36.52 20.19 -31.22
C SER A 213 36.04 20.59 -29.82
N ARG A 214 34.75 20.35 -29.55
CA ARG A 214 34.16 20.53 -28.22
C ARG A 214 34.89 19.72 -27.14
N LEU A 215 35.31 18.50 -27.46
CA LEU A 215 36.00 17.63 -26.51
C LEU A 215 37.32 18.25 -26.02
N PHE A 216 38.12 18.81 -26.94
CA PHE A 216 39.41 19.43 -26.59
C PHE A 216 39.24 20.78 -25.88
N ILE A 217 38.15 21.52 -26.12
CA ILE A 217 37.80 22.70 -25.30
C ILE A 217 37.57 22.28 -23.84
N TRP A 218 36.79 21.21 -23.63
CA TRP A 218 36.55 20.67 -22.30
C TRP A 218 37.83 20.12 -21.64
N LEU A 219 38.68 19.40 -22.39
CA LEU A 219 39.98 18.95 -21.88
C LEU A 219 40.88 20.13 -21.49
N SER A 220 40.86 21.23 -22.24
CA SER A 220 41.62 22.45 -21.92
C SER A 220 41.15 23.09 -20.61
N PHE A 221 39.83 23.14 -20.40
CA PHE A 221 39.28 23.65 -19.15
C PHE A 221 39.56 22.72 -17.96
N ILE A 222 39.44 21.40 -18.14
CA ILE A 222 39.79 20.41 -17.12
C ILE A 222 41.27 20.55 -16.73
N THR A 223 42.18 20.61 -17.72
CA THR A 223 43.62 20.82 -17.45
C THR A 223 43.90 22.15 -16.78
N SER A 224 43.15 23.21 -17.09
CA SER A 224 43.24 24.50 -16.39
C SER A 224 42.86 24.39 -14.91
N THR A 225 41.80 23.64 -14.60
CA THR A 225 41.38 23.40 -13.22
C THR A 225 42.34 22.50 -12.47
N VAL A 226 42.89 21.45 -13.12
CA VAL A 226 43.93 20.61 -12.53
C VAL A 226 45.19 21.44 -12.26
N PHE A 227 45.59 22.32 -13.18
CA PHE A 227 46.71 23.23 -12.99
C PHE A 227 46.52 24.13 -11.76
N VAL A 228 45.36 24.79 -11.65
CA VAL A 228 45.04 25.63 -10.48
C VAL A 228 44.98 24.79 -9.20
N GLY A 229 44.38 23.61 -9.22
CA GLY A 229 44.35 22.69 -8.09
C GLY A 229 45.77 22.30 -7.64
N SER A 230 46.62 21.88 -8.57
CA SER A 230 48.02 21.54 -8.31
C SER A 230 48.87 22.71 -7.82
N LEU A 231 48.52 23.96 -8.12
CA LEU A 231 49.16 25.16 -7.57
C LEU A 231 48.66 25.51 -6.16
N LEU A 232 47.42 25.17 -5.82
CA LEU A 232 46.86 25.41 -4.49
C LEU A 232 47.26 24.34 -3.48
N SER A 233 47.56 23.12 -3.92
CA SER A 233 47.98 22.00 -3.06
C SER A 233 49.34 22.07 -2.35
N PRO A 234 50.40 22.75 -2.84
CA PRO A 234 51.73 22.77 -2.22
C PRO A 234 51.87 23.75 -1.05
N ALA A 235 50.99 24.75 -0.95
CA ALA A 235 50.91 25.57 0.24
C ALA A 235 50.31 24.71 1.36
N TYR A 236 50.74 24.88 2.62
CA TYR A 236 50.21 24.20 3.82
C TYR A 236 48.75 24.55 4.14
N PHE A 237 47.93 24.71 3.10
CA PHE A 237 46.52 25.00 3.17
C PHE A 237 45.78 23.78 3.71
N THR A 238 44.93 24.04 4.70
CA THR A 238 43.86 23.12 5.05
C THR A 238 43.02 22.84 3.81
N ARG A 239 42.36 21.67 3.75
CA ARG A 239 41.49 21.29 2.63
C ARG A 239 40.43 22.36 2.34
N ASP A 240 40.04 23.10 3.38
CA ASP A 240 39.07 24.19 3.26
C ASP A 240 39.62 25.39 2.48
N LEU A 241 40.89 25.75 2.66
CA LEU A 241 41.50 26.84 1.90
C LEU A 241 41.73 26.44 0.44
N PHE A 242 42.01 25.15 0.18
CA PHE A 242 42.06 24.61 -1.17
C PHE A 242 40.72 24.77 -1.90
N PHE A 243 39.60 24.39 -1.27
CA PHE A 243 38.27 24.59 -1.85
C PHE A 243 37.90 26.06 -1.99
N CYS A 244 38.28 26.91 -1.02
CA CYS A 244 38.13 28.37 -1.14
C CYS A 244 38.84 28.91 -2.39
N GLY A 245 40.09 28.48 -2.63
CA GLY A 245 40.83 28.83 -3.85
C GLY A 245 40.14 28.38 -5.14
N LEU A 246 39.55 27.18 -5.15
CA LEU A 246 38.75 26.70 -6.29
C LEU A 246 37.45 27.50 -6.49
N ILE A 247 36.80 27.95 -5.41
CA ILE A 247 35.62 28.82 -5.46
C ILE A 247 36.00 30.19 -6.05
N VAL A 248 37.11 30.78 -5.60
CA VAL A 248 37.67 32.03 -6.15
C VAL A 248 38.00 31.87 -7.63
N TYR A 249 38.58 30.74 -8.04
CA TYR A 249 38.81 30.43 -9.45
C TYR A 249 37.51 30.38 -10.26
N ASN A 250 36.45 29.73 -9.74
CA ASN A 250 35.14 29.74 -10.40
C ASN A 250 34.53 31.15 -10.48
N ALA A 251 34.71 31.97 -9.44
CA ALA A 251 34.33 33.39 -9.47
C ALA A 251 35.08 34.16 -10.56
N ALA A 252 36.38 33.90 -10.72
CA ALA A 252 37.20 34.49 -11.78
C ALA A 252 36.74 34.06 -13.18
N LEU A 253 36.37 32.78 -13.39
CA LEU A 253 35.79 32.30 -14.66
C LEU A 253 34.47 33.02 -14.98
N LEU A 254 33.60 33.20 -13.98
CA LEU A 254 32.34 33.93 -14.13
C LEU A 254 32.59 35.40 -14.50
N GLY A 255 33.54 36.06 -13.83
CA GLY A 255 33.96 37.44 -14.13
C GLY A 255 34.57 37.59 -15.52
N LEU A 256 35.43 36.64 -15.92
CA LEU A 256 36.05 36.60 -17.25
C LEU A 256 35.00 36.44 -18.36
N TYR A 257 34.00 35.59 -18.15
CA TYR A 257 32.85 35.48 -19.06
C TYR A 257 32.10 36.81 -19.14
N HIS A 258 31.73 37.41 -18.00
CA HIS A 258 30.95 38.64 -17.98
C HIS A 258 31.65 39.80 -18.70
N LYS A 259 32.96 39.96 -18.49
CA LYS A 259 33.79 41.01 -19.11
C LYS A 259 34.01 40.80 -20.60
N ASN A 260 34.16 39.55 -21.05
CA ASN A 260 34.59 39.24 -22.42
C ASN A 260 33.50 38.67 -23.34
N LYS A 261 32.26 38.46 -22.87
CA LYS A 261 31.14 37.84 -23.64
C LYS A 261 30.87 38.46 -25.02
N ASN A 262 31.26 39.71 -25.24
CA ASN A 262 31.04 40.44 -26.50
C ASN A 262 32.26 40.43 -27.46
N ARG A 263 33.40 39.82 -27.10
CA ARG A 263 34.62 39.82 -27.93
C ARG A 263 34.72 38.61 -28.86
N ALA A 264 34.89 38.85 -30.16
CA ALA A 264 34.93 37.79 -31.18
C ALA A 264 36.14 36.84 -31.08
N LYS A 265 37.30 37.33 -30.62
CA LYS A 265 38.57 36.57 -30.54
C LYS A 265 38.47 35.28 -29.70
N TYR A 266 37.60 35.26 -28.69
CA TYR A 266 37.46 34.13 -27.74
C TYR A 266 36.13 33.39 -27.87
N ARG A 267 35.37 33.62 -28.95
CA ARG A 267 34.01 33.10 -29.13
C ARG A 267 33.91 31.57 -28.98
N LEU A 268 34.94 30.85 -29.42
CA LEU A 268 35.01 29.39 -29.35
C LEU A 268 34.98 28.87 -27.90
N PHE A 269 35.80 29.44 -27.01
CA PHE A 269 35.87 29.06 -25.60
C PHE A 269 34.72 29.67 -24.79
N LEU A 270 34.37 30.94 -25.03
CA LEU A 270 33.31 31.64 -24.29
C LEU A 270 31.92 31.02 -24.49
N LYS A 271 31.70 30.29 -25.58
CA LYS A 271 30.45 29.57 -25.82
C LYS A 271 30.26 28.39 -24.86
N GLU A 272 31.32 27.64 -24.55
CA GLU A 272 31.27 26.47 -23.66
C GLU A 272 31.58 26.81 -22.20
N LEU A 273 32.21 27.97 -21.94
CA LEU A 273 32.64 28.41 -20.60
C LEU A 273 31.51 28.45 -19.55
N PRO A 274 30.28 28.94 -19.83
CA PRO A 274 29.18 28.90 -18.85
C PRO A 274 28.88 27.49 -18.38
N LEU A 275 28.72 26.54 -19.31
CA LEU A 275 28.40 25.16 -18.99
C LEU A 275 29.54 24.49 -18.22
N TYR A 276 30.79 24.77 -18.61
CA TYR A 276 31.96 24.27 -17.89
C TYR A 276 32.05 24.83 -16.47
N SER A 277 31.96 26.16 -16.29
CA SER A 277 32.03 26.81 -14.97
C SER A 277 30.93 26.30 -14.05
N GLN A 278 29.73 26.04 -14.59
CA GLN A 278 28.65 25.39 -13.84
C GLN A 278 29.01 23.98 -13.42
N THR A 279 29.48 23.14 -14.33
CA THR A 279 29.90 21.76 -14.00
C THR A 279 31.04 21.75 -12.98
N ASN A 280 31.99 22.66 -13.11
CA ASN A 280 33.13 22.78 -12.20
C ASN A 280 32.72 23.29 -10.82
N LEU A 281 31.82 24.27 -10.73
CA LEU A 281 31.28 24.73 -9.45
C LEU A 281 30.43 23.64 -8.78
N ILE A 282 29.62 22.90 -9.54
CA ILE A 282 28.85 21.76 -9.02
C ILE A 282 29.80 20.67 -8.50
N LEU A 283 30.83 20.30 -9.26
CA LEU A 283 31.78 19.27 -8.84
C LEU A 283 32.56 19.71 -7.60
N SER A 284 33.07 20.94 -7.58
CA SER A 284 33.83 21.47 -6.43
C SER A 284 32.95 21.62 -5.19
N SER A 285 31.71 22.10 -5.33
CA SER A 285 30.76 22.16 -4.22
C SER A 285 30.39 20.78 -3.69
N LEU A 286 30.15 19.78 -4.56
CA LEU A 286 29.90 18.40 -4.13
C LEU A 286 31.08 17.80 -3.38
N LEU A 287 32.30 17.97 -3.88
CA LEU A 287 33.50 17.48 -3.19
C LEU A 287 33.70 18.17 -1.84
N MET A 288 33.50 19.49 -1.80
CA MET A 288 33.62 20.29 -0.59
C MET A 288 32.62 19.85 0.50
N LEU A 289 31.41 19.42 0.12
CA LEU A 289 30.42 18.90 1.09
C LEU A 289 30.91 17.65 1.84
N PHE A 290 31.79 16.84 1.24
CA PHE A 290 32.30 15.61 1.86
C PHE A 290 33.72 15.75 2.43
N ILE A 291 34.48 16.74 1.96
CA ILE A 291 35.91 16.87 2.24
C ILE A 291 36.17 18.27 2.83
N TYR A 292 36.29 18.34 4.15
CA TYR A 292 36.66 19.56 4.87
C TYR A 292 37.41 19.21 6.16
N ASP A 293 38.20 20.15 6.70
CA ASP A 293 38.97 19.96 7.93
C ASP A 293 38.32 20.70 9.12
N GLN A 294 37.93 21.96 8.93
CA GLN A 294 37.28 22.78 9.96
C GLN A 294 35.88 23.21 9.54
N ALA A 295 34.89 22.82 10.35
CA ALA A 295 33.48 23.11 10.14
C ALA A 295 33.16 24.61 9.98
N ILE A 296 33.82 25.48 10.76
CA ILE A 296 33.60 26.93 10.71
C ILE A 296 34.08 27.50 9.37
N PHE A 297 35.29 27.15 8.94
CA PHE A 297 35.81 27.61 7.65
C PHE A 297 35.01 27.02 6.49
N HIS A 298 34.55 25.77 6.62
CA HIS A 298 33.63 25.15 5.67
C HIS A 298 32.30 25.93 5.54
N SER A 299 31.71 26.40 6.63
CA SER A 299 30.50 27.24 6.60
C SER A 299 30.69 28.51 5.78
N PHE A 300 31.87 29.15 5.91
CA PHE A 300 32.22 30.32 5.11
C PHE A 300 32.34 30.01 3.62
N ASN A 301 32.99 28.89 3.27
CA ASN A 301 33.07 28.42 1.88
C ASN A 301 31.69 28.15 1.28
N LEU A 302 30.77 27.57 2.06
CA LEU A 302 29.38 27.34 1.63
C LEU A 302 28.64 28.65 1.36
N PHE A 303 28.82 29.68 2.19
CA PHE A 303 28.21 30.99 1.97
C PHE A 303 28.73 31.68 0.70
N ILE A 304 30.04 31.64 0.45
CA ILE A 304 30.61 32.18 -0.80
C ILE A 304 30.06 31.41 -2.01
N THR A 305 30.01 30.08 -1.91
CA THR A 305 29.49 29.23 -2.99
C THR A 305 28.02 29.52 -3.26
N ALA A 306 27.19 29.67 -2.22
CA ALA A 306 25.80 30.09 -2.35
C ALA A 306 25.70 31.45 -3.06
N GLY A 307 26.52 32.43 -2.65
CA GLY A 307 26.62 33.73 -3.32
C GLY A 307 26.97 33.62 -4.81
N LEU A 308 27.87 32.71 -5.19
CA LEU A 308 28.19 32.45 -6.60
C LEU A 308 27.02 31.83 -7.38
N TYR A 309 26.26 30.91 -6.79
CA TYR A 309 25.05 30.38 -7.43
C TYR A 309 23.99 31.47 -7.62
N LEU A 310 23.83 32.37 -6.64
CA LEU A 310 22.97 33.54 -6.77
C LEU A 310 23.47 34.47 -7.90
N ALA A 311 24.77 34.72 -7.99
CA ALA A 311 25.35 35.52 -9.07
C ALA A 311 25.17 34.86 -10.46
N MET A 312 25.36 33.54 -10.56
CA MET A 312 25.14 32.77 -11.79
C MET A 312 23.70 32.84 -12.27
N MET A 313 22.73 32.83 -11.36
CA MET A 313 21.31 33.01 -11.69
C MET A 313 21.08 34.30 -12.49
N PHE A 314 21.73 35.40 -12.11
CA PHE A 314 21.62 36.69 -12.80
C PHE A 314 22.49 36.78 -14.06
N VAL A 315 23.73 36.29 -14.02
CA VAL A 315 24.68 36.37 -15.15
C VAL A 315 24.25 35.46 -16.31
N TYR A 316 23.81 34.24 -16.02
CA TYR A 316 23.41 33.25 -17.02
C TYR A 316 21.89 33.18 -17.27
N ARG A 317 21.08 33.90 -16.48
CA ARG A 317 19.60 33.95 -16.59
C ARG A 317 18.92 32.59 -16.44
N THR A 318 19.47 31.72 -15.61
CA THR A 318 18.99 30.37 -15.35
C THR A 318 18.42 30.28 -13.94
N LYS A 319 17.08 30.23 -13.85
CA LYS A 319 16.32 30.29 -12.59
C LYS A 319 16.52 29.04 -11.70
N GLU A 320 17.04 27.95 -12.25
CA GLU A 320 17.26 26.67 -11.54
C GLU A 320 18.29 26.78 -10.40
N TYR A 321 19.22 27.75 -10.45
CA TYR A 321 20.25 27.91 -9.41
C TYR A 321 19.73 28.43 -8.07
N GLN A 322 18.52 28.96 -8.03
CA GLN A 322 17.90 29.43 -6.79
C GLN A 322 17.75 28.31 -5.75
N PHE A 323 17.48 27.07 -6.18
CA PHE A 323 17.39 25.93 -5.28
C PHE A 323 18.75 25.59 -4.65
N VAL A 324 19.81 25.53 -5.47
CA VAL A 324 21.18 25.24 -5.01
C VAL A 324 21.69 26.33 -4.07
N PHE A 325 21.41 27.60 -4.39
CA PHE A 325 21.66 28.74 -3.50
C PHE A 325 21.00 28.53 -2.12
N SER A 326 19.70 28.22 -2.11
CA SER A 326 18.94 28.08 -0.86
C SER A 326 19.43 26.91 -0.02
N ALA A 327 19.78 25.78 -0.65
CA ALA A 327 20.28 24.59 0.02
C ALA A 327 21.67 24.81 0.65
N LEU A 328 22.61 25.41 -0.11
CA LEU A 328 23.95 25.70 0.40
C LEU A 328 23.94 26.78 1.48
N LEU A 329 23.06 27.79 1.37
CA LEU A 329 22.88 28.81 2.40
C LEU A 329 22.35 28.20 3.70
N ALA A 330 21.36 27.29 3.59
CA ALA A 330 20.81 26.59 4.75
C ALA A 330 21.84 25.67 5.42
N TYR A 331 22.59 24.90 4.62
CA TYR A 331 23.62 24.01 5.16
C TYR A 331 24.80 24.78 5.77
N GLY A 332 25.23 25.88 5.13
CA GLY A 332 26.24 26.77 5.69
C GLY A 332 25.80 27.39 7.01
N PHE A 333 24.54 27.82 7.11
CA PHE A 333 23.97 28.35 8.35
C PHE A 333 23.93 27.30 9.45
N TYR A 334 23.46 26.09 9.15
CA TYR A 334 23.46 24.98 10.08
C TYR A 334 24.87 24.67 10.60
N GLN A 335 25.86 24.52 9.70
CA GLN A 335 27.24 24.23 10.07
C GLN A 335 27.85 25.33 10.95
N LEU A 336 27.55 26.60 10.65
CA LEU A 336 28.00 27.74 11.45
C LEU A 336 27.41 27.67 12.87
N VAL A 337 26.09 27.41 12.98
CA VAL A 337 25.39 27.38 14.27
C VAL A 337 25.89 26.24 15.14
N GLU A 338 25.95 25.01 14.61
CA GLU A 338 26.34 23.81 15.37
C GLU A 338 27.80 23.81 15.84
N ASN A 339 28.70 24.49 15.12
CA ASN A 339 30.14 24.43 15.39
C ASN A 339 30.70 25.72 16.00
N THR A 340 29.85 26.61 16.49
CA THR A 340 30.26 27.85 17.18
C THR A 340 29.52 28.00 18.51
N PHE A 341 29.82 29.06 19.27
CA PHE A 341 29.10 29.38 20.51
C PHE A 341 27.57 29.55 20.31
N LEU A 342 27.12 29.73 19.06
CA LEU A 342 25.72 29.80 18.67
C LEU A 342 24.96 28.49 18.87
N GLN A 343 25.66 27.36 19.06
CA GLN A 343 25.04 26.07 19.36
C GLN A 343 24.15 26.15 20.61
N THR A 344 24.46 27.03 21.56
CA THR A 344 23.65 27.25 22.78
C THR A 344 22.24 27.80 22.50
N ILE A 345 22.01 28.41 21.35
CA ILE A 345 20.73 29.01 20.93
C ILE A 345 20.31 28.53 19.53
N ASP A 346 20.83 27.37 19.12
CA ASP A 346 20.62 26.73 17.82
C ASP A 346 19.14 26.57 17.46
N VAL A 347 18.32 26.09 18.41
CA VAL A 347 16.89 25.86 18.23
C VAL A 347 16.17 27.15 17.83
N ILE A 348 16.53 28.28 18.45
CA ILE A 348 15.96 29.61 18.15
C ILE A 348 16.41 30.07 16.76
N LEU A 349 17.72 29.97 16.47
CA LEU A 349 18.30 30.44 15.21
C LEU A 349 17.75 29.65 14.01
N ILE A 350 17.63 28.33 14.14
CA ILE A 350 17.11 27.46 13.09
C ILE A 350 15.60 27.67 12.89
N ALA A 351 14.83 27.84 13.97
CA ALA A 351 13.41 28.20 13.86
C ALA A 351 13.19 29.56 13.17
N ALA A 352 14.08 30.53 13.43
CA ALA A 352 14.03 31.86 12.83
C ALA A 352 14.52 31.89 11.37
N PHE A 353 15.32 30.92 10.93
CA PHE A 353 16.02 30.96 9.64
C PHE A 353 15.09 31.08 8.43
N GLY A 354 13.90 30.49 8.47
CA GLY A 354 12.90 30.66 7.41
C GLY A 354 12.50 32.13 7.16
N SER A 355 12.62 32.98 8.18
CA SER A 355 12.35 34.42 8.08
C SER A 355 13.36 35.17 7.20
N VAL A 356 14.60 34.66 7.05
CA VAL A 356 15.60 35.20 6.11
C VAL A 356 15.07 35.16 4.67
N PHE A 357 14.40 34.06 4.30
CA PHE A 357 13.82 33.91 2.97
C PHE A 357 12.55 34.75 2.77
N LEU A 358 11.80 35.08 3.83
CA LEU A 358 10.73 36.09 3.76
C LEU A 358 11.31 37.49 3.54
N GLY A 359 12.47 37.79 4.15
CA GLY A 359 13.23 39.01 3.86
C GLY A 359 13.61 39.08 2.38
N LEU A 360 14.22 38.01 1.83
CA LEU A 360 14.57 37.91 0.42
C LEU A 360 13.35 38.02 -0.50
N GLN A 361 12.21 37.41 -0.13
CA GLN A 361 10.96 37.57 -0.86
C GLN A 361 10.55 39.05 -0.98
N SER A 362 10.68 39.82 0.11
CA SER A 362 10.31 41.24 0.13
C SER A 362 11.24 42.11 -0.74
N THR A 363 12.52 41.75 -0.83
CA THR A 363 13.51 42.45 -1.68
C THR A 363 13.25 42.22 -3.17
N PHE A 364 12.77 41.03 -3.56
CA PHE A 364 12.52 40.66 -4.96
C PHE A 364 11.04 40.75 -5.39
N ASN A 365 10.32 41.76 -4.89
CA ASN A 365 8.90 41.96 -5.24
C ASN A 365 8.65 42.18 -6.74
N ASP A 366 9.62 42.71 -7.49
CA ASP A 366 9.48 43.03 -8.92
C ASP A 366 9.54 41.80 -9.85
N ASP A 367 10.17 40.70 -9.44
CA ASP A 367 10.15 39.42 -10.20
C ASP A 367 9.12 38.47 -9.57
N PRO A 368 7.93 38.28 -10.20
CA PRO A 368 6.86 37.46 -9.63
C PRO A 368 7.24 35.99 -9.46
N TYR A 369 8.24 35.50 -10.19
CA TYR A 369 8.75 34.14 -10.02
C TYR A 369 9.62 34.04 -8.76
N LEU A 370 10.60 34.94 -8.59
CA LEU A 370 11.51 34.91 -7.44
C LEU A 370 10.76 35.21 -6.15
N HIS A 371 9.82 36.16 -6.17
CA HIS A 371 8.95 36.45 -5.04
C HIS A 371 8.22 35.20 -4.55
N LYS A 372 7.53 34.47 -5.45
CA LYS A 372 6.83 33.22 -5.09
C LYS A 372 7.79 32.11 -4.67
N MET A 373 8.93 31.99 -5.33
CA MET A 373 9.89 30.93 -5.01
C MET A 373 10.52 31.14 -3.63
N PHE A 374 10.92 32.36 -3.26
CA PHE A 374 11.43 32.65 -1.92
C PHE A 374 10.38 32.50 -0.83
N GLN A 375 9.11 32.80 -1.14
CA GLN A 375 7.99 32.50 -0.25
C GLN A 375 7.85 30.99 0.02
N TYR A 376 8.02 30.16 -1.01
CA TYR A 376 7.99 28.69 -0.86
C TYR A 376 9.23 28.15 -0.15
N THR A 377 10.42 28.71 -0.39
CA THR A 377 11.62 28.30 0.36
C THR A 377 11.51 28.69 1.83
N ALA A 378 10.94 29.86 2.16
CA ALA A 378 10.65 30.22 3.55
C ALA A 378 9.76 29.18 4.24
N ALA A 379 8.67 28.76 3.58
CA ALA A 379 7.78 27.72 4.09
C ALA A 379 8.51 26.38 4.33
N TRP A 380 9.38 25.98 3.40
CA TRP A 380 10.17 24.75 3.51
C TRP A 380 11.24 24.83 4.60
N MET A 381 11.94 25.96 4.72
CA MET A 381 12.96 26.15 5.75
C MET A 381 12.34 26.19 7.14
N SER A 382 11.18 26.84 7.32
CA SER A 382 10.46 26.78 8.60
C SER A 382 9.90 25.40 8.89
N ALA A 383 9.57 24.59 7.88
CA ALA A 383 9.20 23.19 8.08
C ALA A 383 10.40 22.35 8.56
N ALA A 384 11.59 22.57 8.00
CA ALA A 384 12.82 21.97 8.50
C ALA A 384 13.14 22.44 9.93
N GLY A 385 12.96 23.74 10.22
CA GLY A 385 13.14 24.29 11.56
C GLY A 385 12.15 23.72 12.57
N PHE A 386 10.91 23.44 12.16
CA PHE A 386 9.95 22.69 12.98
C PHE A 386 10.43 21.28 13.29
N LEU A 387 10.94 20.53 12.31
CA LEU A 387 11.46 19.18 12.55
C LEU A 387 12.66 19.20 13.50
N PHE A 388 13.56 20.16 13.34
CA PHE A 388 14.71 20.34 14.23
C PHE A 388 14.30 20.71 15.66
N THR A 389 13.36 21.65 15.81
CA THR A 389 12.81 22.04 17.12
C THR A 389 12.04 20.88 17.76
N GLY A 390 11.32 20.11 16.97
CA GLY A 390 10.59 18.92 17.42
C GLY A 390 11.52 17.80 17.90
N TYR A 391 12.64 17.59 17.23
CA TYR A 391 13.67 16.66 17.69
C TYR A 391 14.21 17.06 19.07
N HIS A 392 14.54 18.35 19.27
CA HIS A 392 14.99 18.86 20.56
C HIS A 392 13.90 18.78 21.65
N SER A 393 12.65 19.08 21.31
CA SER A 393 11.52 18.95 22.25
C SER A 393 11.30 17.50 22.70
N LEU A 394 11.45 16.52 21.78
CA LEU A 394 11.38 15.10 22.09
C LEU A 394 12.61 14.61 22.89
N ALA A 395 13.80 15.07 22.55
CA ALA A 395 15.02 14.71 23.27
C ALA A 395 15.00 15.23 24.72
N SER A 396 14.46 16.42 24.94
CA SER A 396 14.31 17.02 26.27
C SER A 396 12.97 16.72 26.92
N PHE A 397 12.22 15.68 26.52
CA PHE A 397 10.80 15.49 26.91
C PHE A 397 10.50 15.66 28.41
N THR A 398 11.43 15.26 29.29
CA THR A 398 11.31 15.34 30.75
C THR A 398 11.54 16.73 31.34
N GLU A 399 12.27 17.62 30.66
CA GLU A 399 12.66 18.94 31.17
C GLU A 399 12.11 20.05 30.26
N GLY A 400 11.47 21.06 30.83
CA GLY A 400 11.02 22.24 30.07
C GLY A 400 12.20 23.14 29.70
N SER A 401 12.23 23.67 28.47
CA SER A 401 13.29 24.56 27.99
C SER A 401 12.73 25.89 27.46
N TRP A 402 13.27 27.00 27.98
CA TRP A 402 12.96 28.35 27.49
C TRP A 402 13.31 28.54 26.02
N LEU A 403 14.39 27.89 25.55
CA LEU A 403 14.83 27.98 24.16
C LEU A 403 13.80 27.36 23.20
N ILE A 404 13.25 26.20 23.58
CA ILE A 404 12.24 25.47 22.78
C ILE A 404 10.92 26.25 22.75
N LEU A 405 10.51 26.84 23.88
CA LEU A 405 9.33 27.70 23.94
C LEU A 405 9.46 28.89 22.98
N ILE A 406 10.60 29.60 23.03
CA ILE A 406 10.84 30.75 22.17
C ILE A 406 10.88 30.33 20.69
N ALA A 407 11.49 29.19 20.37
CA ALA A 407 11.53 28.67 19.01
C ALA A 407 10.12 28.36 18.47
N TYR A 408 9.25 27.70 19.25
CA TYR A 408 7.87 27.47 18.84
C TYR A 408 7.05 28.75 18.74
N ALA A 409 7.31 29.76 19.59
CA ALA A 409 6.68 31.07 19.47
C ALA A 409 7.09 31.78 18.17
N ILE A 410 8.37 31.69 17.77
CA ILE A 410 8.87 32.20 16.48
C ILE A 410 8.21 31.47 15.31
N LEU A 411 8.10 30.13 15.37
CA LEU A 411 7.40 29.35 14.35
C LEU A 411 5.91 29.74 14.28
N ALA A 412 5.25 29.95 15.41
CA ALA A 412 3.86 30.41 15.45
C ALA A 412 3.69 31.77 14.75
N LEU A 413 4.56 32.74 15.05
CA LEU A 413 4.57 34.05 14.39
C LEU A 413 4.88 33.94 12.89
N HIS A 414 5.86 33.13 12.52
CA HIS A 414 6.25 32.92 11.13
C HIS A 414 5.11 32.31 10.31
N TYR A 415 4.50 31.22 10.78
CA TYR A 415 3.41 30.54 10.06
C TYR A 415 2.12 31.34 10.04
N THR A 416 1.82 32.12 11.08
CA THR A 416 0.66 33.05 11.06
C THR A 416 0.84 34.15 10.02
N TYR A 417 2.04 34.74 9.92
CA TYR A 417 2.35 35.72 8.89
C TYR A 417 2.36 35.10 7.48
N LEU A 418 2.96 33.93 7.31
CA LEU A 418 2.97 33.20 6.04
C LEU A 418 1.55 32.80 5.61
N ALA A 419 0.66 32.45 6.55
CA ALA A 419 -0.75 32.18 6.27
C ALA A 419 -1.47 33.43 5.74
N HIS A 420 -1.14 34.62 6.27
CA HIS A 420 -1.67 35.88 5.76
C HIS A 420 -1.23 36.16 4.32
N LEU A 421 0.05 35.94 4.00
CA LEU A 421 0.59 36.15 2.65
C LEU A 421 0.08 35.14 1.63
N THR A 422 0.05 33.84 1.98
CA THR A 422 -0.27 32.76 1.04
C THR A 422 -1.77 32.49 0.91
N LYS A 423 -2.57 32.82 1.94
CA LYS A 423 -3.98 32.45 2.08
C LYS A 423 -4.25 30.95 1.93
N LYS A 424 -3.24 30.09 2.14
CA LYS A 424 -3.37 28.63 2.05
C LYS A 424 -3.86 28.04 3.37
N LEU A 425 -4.84 27.15 3.27
CA LEU A 425 -5.47 26.51 4.42
C LEU A 425 -4.47 25.77 5.32
N MET A 426 -3.61 24.93 4.74
CA MET A 426 -2.63 24.12 5.49
C MET A 426 -1.69 24.96 6.36
N ILE A 427 -1.24 26.11 5.84
CA ILE A 427 -0.33 27.02 6.55
C ILE A 427 -1.05 27.71 7.71
N ALA A 428 -2.32 28.07 7.53
CA ALA A 428 -3.15 28.63 8.60
C ALA A 428 -3.38 27.64 9.75
N TYR A 429 -3.52 26.34 9.45
CA TYR A 429 -3.61 25.30 10.49
C TYR A 429 -2.31 25.14 11.26
N LEU A 430 -1.16 25.10 10.58
CA LEU A 430 0.14 25.03 11.24
C LEU A 430 0.37 26.22 12.18
N GLY A 431 0.00 27.43 11.76
CA GLY A 431 0.09 28.61 12.62
C GLY A 431 -0.67 28.46 13.95
N SER A 432 -1.92 27.98 13.93
CA SER A 432 -2.67 27.75 15.17
C SER A 432 -2.20 26.52 15.95
N VAL A 433 -1.62 25.50 15.30
CA VAL A 433 -0.98 24.37 16.00
C VAL A 433 0.23 24.85 16.79
N PHE A 434 1.11 25.67 16.19
CA PHE A 434 2.29 26.17 16.89
C PHE A 434 1.96 27.05 18.09
N ILE A 435 0.85 27.78 18.07
CA ILE A 435 0.38 28.51 19.27
C ILE A 435 0.01 27.53 20.40
N VAL A 436 -0.68 26.43 20.09
CA VAL A 436 -1.01 25.39 21.07
C VAL A 436 0.25 24.72 21.62
N VAL A 437 1.20 24.37 20.74
CA VAL A 437 2.47 23.74 21.13
C VAL A 437 3.30 24.70 22.00
N THR A 438 3.32 25.99 21.67
CA THR A 438 3.95 27.02 22.52
C THR A 438 3.31 27.04 23.92
N GLY A 439 1.98 26.91 23.98
CA GLY A 439 1.25 26.75 25.24
C GLY A 439 1.64 25.49 26.02
N PHE A 440 1.80 24.35 25.34
CA PHE A 440 2.28 23.11 25.96
C PHE A 440 3.70 23.23 26.52
N GLU A 441 4.61 23.86 25.79
CA GLU A 441 5.97 24.11 26.28
C GLU A 441 5.99 25.08 27.47
N SER A 442 5.07 26.06 27.51
CA SER A 442 4.93 26.95 28.67
C SER A 442 4.50 26.22 29.94
N TRP A 443 3.67 25.17 29.82
CA TRP A 443 3.29 24.33 30.96
C TRP A 443 4.47 23.54 31.51
N ARG A 444 5.32 23.00 30.64
CA ARG A 444 6.51 22.23 31.03
C ARG A 444 7.53 23.03 31.85
N LEU A 445 7.51 24.36 31.74
CA LEU A 445 8.33 25.27 32.55
C LEU A 445 7.77 25.53 33.95
N LEU A 446 6.54 25.11 34.24
CA LEU A 446 5.83 25.37 35.50
C LEU A 446 5.64 24.05 36.28
N PRO A 447 6.68 23.53 36.94
CA PRO A 447 6.62 22.22 37.63
C PRO A 447 5.56 22.18 38.73
N PHE A 448 5.22 23.31 39.35
CA PHE A 448 4.14 23.39 40.35
C PHE A 448 2.72 23.17 39.77
N LEU A 449 2.56 23.15 38.44
CA LEU A 449 1.30 22.84 37.75
C LEU A 449 1.30 21.45 37.10
N SER A 450 2.24 20.56 37.45
CA SER A 450 2.33 19.21 36.87
C SER A 450 1.02 18.44 36.97
N ASP A 451 0.33 18.55 38.12
CA ASP A 451 -0.92 17.82 38.38
C ASP A 451 -2.14 18.44 37.69
N PHE A 452 -2.00 19.67 37.17
CA PHE A 452 -3.07 20.46 36.55
C PHE A 452 -2.87 20.65 35.03
N GLY A 453 -2.04 19.83 34.39
CA GLY A 453 -1.72 19.95 32.96
C GLY A 453 -2.94 19.95 32.04
N GLU A 454 -3.97 19.14 32.34
CA GLU A 454 -5.21 19.10 31.55
C GLU A 454 -5.96 20.42 31.63
N ILE A 455 -6.06 20.99 32.83
CA ILE A 455 -6.75 22.28 33.08
C ILE A 455 -5.98 23.41 32.40
N TYR A 456 -4.64 23.41 32.51
CA TYR A 456 -3.80 24.43 31.90
C TYR A 456 -3.91 24.42 30.37
N MET A 457 -3.80 23.26 29.73
CA MET A 457 -3.95 23.12 28.28
C MET A 457 -5.38 23.42 27.80
N PHE A 458 -6.40 23.04 28.57
CA PHE A 458 -7.79 23.41 28.27
C PHE A 458 -7.98 24.93 28.37
N THR A 459 -7.33 25.59 29.33
CA THR A 459 -7.35 27.05 29.49
C THR A 459 -6.69 27.73 28.29
N ILE A 460 -5.52 27.25 27.83
CA ILE A 460 -4.88 27.76 26.60
C ILE A 460 -5.80 27.60 25.39
N ALA A 461 -6.44 26.44 25.23
CA ALA A 461 -7.39 26.22 24.14
C ALA A 461 -8.61 27.17 24.23
N THR A 462 -9.09 27.43 25.43
CA THR A 462 -10.18 28.39 25.69
C THR A 462 -9.74 29.82 25.34
N LEU A 463 -8.53 30.22 25.72
CA LEU A 463 -7.94 31.51 25.34
C LEU A 463 -7.73 31.63 23.83
N LEU A 464 -7.29 30.55 23.16
CA LEU A 464 -7.16 30.50 21.70
C LEU A 464 -8.53 30.74 21.02
N PHE A 465 -9.57 30.06 21.51
CA PHE A 465 -10.94 30.21 21.02
C PHE A 465 -11.45 31.65 21.21
N PHE A 466 -11.29 32.25 22.40
CA PHE A 466 -11.78 33.60 22.65
C PHE A 466 -10.96 34.68 21.92
N SER A 467 -9.63 34.58 21.92
CA SER A 467 -8.72 35.59 21.39
C SER A 467 -8.68 35.62 19.86
N PHE A 468 -8.65 34.45 19.21
CA PHE A 468 -8.48 34.39 17.75
C PHE A 468 -9.79 34.17 16.99
N TYR A 469 -10.73 33.41 17.54
CA TYR A 469 -12.01 33.14 16.88
C TYR A 469 -13.15 34.06 17.32
N TYR A 470 -13.40 34.18 18.64
CA TYR A 470 -14.52 34.95 19.17
C TYR A 470 -14.31 36.47 19.01
N LYS A 471 -13.14 37.01 19.34
CA LYS A 471 -12.86 38.45 19.23
C LYS A 471 -11.56 38.69 18.46
N THR A 472 -11.57 38.46 17.14
CA THR A 472 -10.38 38.69 16.30
C THR A 472 -10.02 40.19 16.25
N PHE A 473 -8.94 40.59 16.92
CA PHE A 473 -8.54 42.00 17.06
C PHE A 473 -7.78 42.59 15.86
N HIS A 474 -6.97 41.81 15.13
CA HIS A 474 -6.04 42.33 14.10
C HIS A 474 -6.21 41.68 12.71
N PRO A 475 -6.05 42.40 11.57
CA PRO A 475 -6.20 41.86 10.22
C PRO A 475 -5.26 40.70 9.88
N TYR A 476 -4.01 40.69 10.38
CA TYR A 476 -3.07 39.59 10.17
C TYR A 476 -3.57 38.26 10.75
N LEU A 477 -4.33 38.30 11.86
CA LEU A 477 -4.86 37.13 12.55
C LEU A 477 -6.14 36.57 11.91
N ARG A 478 -6.74 37.27 10.93
CA ARG A 478 -7.92 36.77 10.21
C ARG A 478 -7.62 35.48 9.45
N ALA A 479 -6.37 35.30 9.01
CA ALA A 479 -5.94 34.11 8.27
C ALA A 479 -6.09 32.82 9.10
N ILE A 480 -5.89 32.88 10.42
CA ILE A 480 -5.98 31.72 11.33
C ILE A 480 -7.31 31.61 12.09
N LYS A 481 -8.31 32.44 11.77
CA LYS A 481 -9.57 32.47 12.52
C LYS A 481 -10.26 31.11 12.55
N ASN A 482 -10.45 30.47 11.40
CA ASN A 482 -11.13 29.18 11.31
C ASN A 482 -10.28 28.03 11.83
N SER A 483 -8.96 28.07 11.61
CA SER A 483 -8.06 27.03 12.12
C SER A 483 -7.94 27.07 13.65
N SER A 484 -8.01 28.26 14.25
CA SER A 484 -8.04 28.43 15.71
C SER A 484 -9.29 27.82 16.35
N LEU A 485 -10.46 27.92 15.68
CA LEU A 485 -11.68 27.26 16.16
C LEU A 485 -11.51 25.74 16.23
N VAL A 486 -11.02 25.13 15.14
CA VAL A 486 -10.87 23.69 15.03
C VAL A 486 -9.82 23.18 16.01
N ASN A 487 -8.64 23.83 16.06
CA ASN A 487 -7.58 23.42 16.96
C ASN A 487 -7.95 23.61 18.43
N ALA A 488 -8.63 24.70 18.80
CA ALA A 488 -9.13 24.87 20.17
C ALA A 488 -10.10 23.74 20.54
N GLY A 489 -11.06 23.42 19.67
CA GLY A 489 -12.01 22.34 19.91
C GLY A 489 -11.34 20.96 20.04
N LEU A 490 -10.33 20.68 19.20
CA LEU A 490 -9.56 19.43 19.28
C LEU A 490 -8.77 19.33 20.59
N VAL A 491 -8.09 20.39 21.01
CA VAL A 491 -7.30 20.40 22.26
C VAL A 491 -8.22 20.29 23.47
N MET A 492 -9.38 20.97 23.47
CA MET A 492 -10.40 20.80 24.52
C MET A 492 -10.88 19.34 24.61
N MET A 493 -11.11 18.66 23.49
CA MET A 493 -11.49 17.25 23.52
C MET A 493 -10.35 16.33 23.98
N ILE A 494 -9.11 16.56 23.51
CA ILE A 494 -7.95 15.77 23.93
C ILE A 494 -7.76 15.88 25.44
N THR A 495 -7.82 17.09 26.00
CA THR A 495 -7.65 17.32 27.45
C THR A 495 -8.76 16.69 28.29
N ILE A 496 -10.00 16.67 27.80
CA ILE A 496 -11.10 15.92 28.43
C ILE A 496 -10.82 14.41 28.42
N ILE A 497 -10.34 13.88 27.29
CA ILE A 497 -10.04 12.44 27.14
C ILE A 497 -8.85 12.06 28.04
N THR A 498 -7.80 12.87 28.10
CA THR A 498 -6.65 12.59 28.99
C THR A 498 -7.04 12.64 30.45
N ALA A 499 -7.87 13.61 30.87
CA ALA A 499 -8.41 13.67 32.23
C ALA A 499 -9.23 12.41 32.58
N LEU A 500 -10.00 11.90 31.62
CA LEU A 500 -10.76 10.66 31.77
C LEU A 500 -9.84 9.43 31.87
N ILE A 501 -8.80 9.33 31.04
CA ILE A 501 -7.82 8.22 31.08
C ILE A 501 -7.09 8.18 32.43
N GLN A 502 -6.76 9.35 32.99
CA GLN A 502 -6.14 9.47 34.31
C GLN A 502 -7.14 9.31 35.47
N LEU A 503 -8.41 9.00 35.19
CA LEU A 503 -9.47 8.81 36.18
C LEU A 503 -9.69 10.04 37.08
N LYS A 504 -9.38 11.25 36.61
CA LYS A 504 -9.60 12.51 37.35
C LYS A 504 -11.04 13.00 37.20
N TRP A 505 -12.00 12.25 37.76
CA TRP A 505 -13.45 12.40 37.52
C TRP A 505 -14.00 13.83 37.72
N LEU A 506 -13.59 14.50 38.80
CA LEU A 506 -14.03 15.89 39.08
C LEU A 506 -13.55 16.86 38.00
N THR A 507 -12.29 16.72 37.56
CA THR A 507 -11.72 17.57 36.50
C THR A 507 -12.44 17.33 35.17
N THR A 508 -12.68 16.06 34.80
CA THR A 508 -13.43 15.69 33.58
C THR A 508 -14.84 16.29 33.59
N SER A 509 -15.55 16.21 34.71
CA SER A 509 -16.87 16.83 34.86
C SER A 509 -16.82 18.35 34.63
N PHE A 510 -15.86 19.04 35.24
CA PHE A 510 -15.69 20.49 35.10
C PHE A 510 -15.32 20.91 33.68
N LEU A 511 -14.37 20.22 33.04
CA LEU A 511 -13.96 20.50 31.66
C LEU A 511 -15.12 20.30 30.66
N LEU A 512 -15.93 19.25 30.84
CA LEU A 512 -17.12 19.01 30.02
C LEU A 512 -18.18 20.11 30.19
N ALA A 513 -18.37 20.64 31.40
CA ALA A 513 -19.29 21.75 31.64
C ALA A 513 -18.84 23.02 30.90
N ILE A 514 -17.55 23.38 30.98
CA ILE A 514 -17.00 24.55 30.28
C ILE A 514 -17.02 24.34 28.76
N PHE A 515 -16.74 23.12 28.29
CA PHE A 515 -16.83 22.78 26.88
C PHE A 515 -18.26 22.95 26.35
N GLY A 516 -19.27 22.49 27.11
CA GLY A 516 -20.67 22.70 26.80
C GLY A 516 -21.09 24.16 26.79
N LEU A 517 -20.57 24.97 27.72
CA LEU A 517 -20.79 26.41 27.74
C LEU A 517 -20.15 27.09 26.51
N SER A 518 -18.92 26.71 26.16
CA SER A 518 -18.19 27.23 25.00
C SER A 518 -18.91 26.87 23.68
N ALA A 519 -19.42 25.64 23.58
CA ALA A 519 -20.25 25.17 22.47
C ALA A 519 -21.58 25.96 22.37
N PHE A 520 -22.21 26.30 23.50
CA PHE A 520 -23.41 27.13 23.54
C PHE A 520 -23.15 28.57 23.09
N LEU A 521 -22.03 29.17 23.51
CA LEU A 521 -21.62 30.50 23.03
C LEU A 521 -21.34 30.50 21.52
N LEU A 522 -20.73 29.43 21.00
CA LEU A 522 -20.52 29.24 19.57
C LEU A 522 -21.86 29.10 18.82
N TYR A 523 -22.80 28.31 19.35
CA TYR A 523 -24.13 28.10 18.77
C TYR A 523 -24.88 29.43 18.53
N ARG A 524 -24.81 30.36 19.48
CA ARG A 524 -25.48 31.68 19.38
C ARG A 524 -24.97 32.55 18.24
N ARG A 525 -23.72 32.38 17.81
CA ARG A 525 -23.06 33.24 16.79
C ARG A 525 -22.93 32.57 15.43
N GLN A 526 -23.04 31.24 15.38
CA GLN A 526 -22.78 30.48 14.17
C GLN A 526 -23.88 30.64 13.13
N ARG A 527 -23.49 31.11 11.93
CA ARG A 527 -24.40 31.26 10.78
C ARG A 527 -24.48 30.01 9.90
N ASN A 528 -23.43 29.18 9.89
CA ASN A 528 -23.41 27.95 9.11
C ASN A 528 -24.31 26.89 9.74
N GLN A 529 -25.34 26.46 9.00
CA GLN A 529 -26.34 25.51 9.46
C GLN A 529 -25.76 24.15 9.86
N ALA A 530 -24.74 23.64 9.15
CA ALA A 530 -24.14 22.33 9.45
C ALA A 530 -23.37 22.30 10.79
N ILE A 531 -22.63 23.38 11.08
CA ILE A 531 -21.92 23.51 12.37
C ILE A 531 -22.93 23.75 13.49
N ARG A 532 -23.97 24.55 13.20
CA ARG A 532 -25.03 24.83 14.15
C ARG A 532 -25.80 23.57 14.54
N SER A 533 -26.17 22.71 13.59
CA SER A 533 -26.83 21.43 13.86
C SER A 533 -25.95 20.46 14.65
N GLY A 534 -24.63 20.43 14.39
CA GLY A 534 -23.69 19.64 15.18
C GLY A 534 -23.64 20.09 16.65
N LEU A 535 -23.65 21.41 16.89
CA LEU A 535 -23.65 21.96 18.25
C LEU A 535 -24.95 21.67 19.01
N GLU A 536 -26.09 21.57 18.31
CA GLU A 536 -27.37 21.17 18.95
C GLU A 536 -27.28 19.78 19.58
N PHE A 537 -26.36 18.92 19.13
CA PHE A 537 -26.10 17.61 19.72
C PHE A 537 -24.99 17.65 20.77
N VAL A 538 -23.89 18.35 20.48
CA VAL A 538 -22.71 18.41 21.38
C VAL A 538 -23.03 19.05 22.72
N ILE A 539 -23.86 20.11 22.75
CA ILE A 539 -24.21 20.84 23.98
C ILE A 539 -24.90 19.91 25.00
N PRO A 540 -26.08 19.32 24.72
CA PRO A 540 -26.73 18.41 25.67
C PRO A 540 -25.86 17.21 26.04
N LEU A 541 -25.07 16.67 25.10
CA LEU A 541 -24.17 15.56 25.36
C LEU A 541 -23.06 15.92 26.36
N SER A 542 -22.44 17.09 26.21
CA SER A 542 -21.40 17.55 27.14
C SER A 542 -21.96 17.78 28.55
N TRP A 543 -23.18 18.30 28.66
CA TRP A 543 -23.82 18.55 29.97
C TRP A 543 -24.24 17.25 30.66
N ILE A 544 -24.82 16.28 29.93
CA ILE A 544 -25.19 14.99 30.54
C ILE A 544 -23.96 14.20 30.98
N LEU A 545 -22.87 14.22 30.19
CA LEU A 545 -21.62 13.56 30.55
C LEU A 545 -20.97 14.26 31.76
N SER A 546 -20.98 15.59 31.79
CA SER A 546 -20.49 16.36 32.93
C SER A 546 -21.20 15.96 34.22
N ILE A 547 -22.54 15.91 34.22
CA ILE A 547 -23.31 15.50 35.40
C ILE A 547 -23.04 14.03 35.73
N SER A 548 -23.00 13.14 34.74
CA SER A 548 -22.80 11.70 34.97
C SER A 548 -21.44 11.36 35.59
N PHE A 549 -20.38 12.08 35.22
CA PHE A 549 -19.05 11.90 35.83
C PHE A 549 -18.94 12.47 37.25
N LEU A 550 -19.95 13.19 37.77
CA LEU A 550 -20.00 13.55 39.19
C LEU A 550 -20.33 12.36 40.10
N TYR A 551 -20.74 11.21 39.57
CA TYR A 551 -21.02 10.03 40.37
C TYR A 551 -19.85 9.64 41.28
N GLN A 552 -18.64 9.50 40.72
CA GLN A 552 -17.50 9.01 41.50
C GLN A 552 -17.11 9.99 42.61
N PRO A 553 -16.95 11.31 42.36
CA PRO A 553 -16.74 12.27 43.44
C PRO A 553 -17.84 12.26 44.52
N LEU A 554 -19.11 12.08 44.13
CA LEU A 554 -20.23 11.99 45.08
C LEU A 554 -20.22 10.69 45.88
N HIS A 555 -19.80 9.58 45.26
CA HIS A 555 -19.60 8.30 45.94
C HIS A 555 -18.49 8.38 46.98
N ASP A 556 -17.35 8.97 46.60
CA ASP A 556 -16.20 9.16 47.48
C ASP A 556 -16.56 10.10 48.65
N TRP A 557 -17.43 11.09 48.42
CA TRP A 557 -17.91 11.99 49.48
C TRP A 557 -18.97 11.36 50.40
N ASN A 558 -19.85 10.50 49.87
CA ASN A 558 -20.89 9.81 50.63
C ASN A 558 -21.06 8.35 50.21
N MET A 559 -20.51 7.43 51.01
CA MET A 559 -20.55 5.99 50.76
C MET A 559 -21.99 5.41 50.70
N VAL A 560 -22.96 6.02 51.39
CA VAL A 560 -24.38 5.59 51.35
C VAL A 560 -24.99 5.83 49.96
N TYR A 561 -24.53 6.87 49.25
CA TYR A 561 -25.00 7.18 47.91
C TYR A 561 -24.65 6.04 46.93
N GLY A 562 -23.42 5.55 46.97
CA GLY A 562 -23.00 4.45 46.09
C GLY A 562 -23.54 3.08 46.49
N SER A 563 -23.70 2.80 47.78
CA SER A 563 -24.16 1.47 48.24
C SER A 563 -25.66 1.23 48.06
N ARG A 564 -26.51 2.26 48.20
CA ARG A 564 -27.97 2.12 48.05
C ARG A 564 -28.50 2.51 46.68
N PHE A 565 -27.98 3.58 46.09
CA PHE A 565 -28.50 4.11 44.83
C PHE A 565 -27.67 3.66 43.62
N GLY A 566 -26.34 3.66 43.74
CA GLY A 566 -25.44 3.19 42.69
C GLY A 566 -25.44 4.03 41.41
N VAL A 567 -24.63 3.61 40.44
CA VAL A 567 -24.49 4.26 39.13
C VAL A 567 -25.82 4.33 38.35
N PRO A 568 -26.65 3.26 38.30
CA PRO A 568 -27.90 3.29 37.52
C PRO A 568 -28.86 4.39 37.97
N PHE A 569 -29.00 4.59 39.30
CA PHE A 569 -29.81 5.67 39.84
C PHE A 569 -29.23 7.04 39.48
N HIS A 570 -27.92 7.23 39.59
CA HIS A 570 -27.28 8.51 39.28
C HIS A 570 -27.48 8.92 37.82
N LEU A 571 -27.39 7.97 36.87
CA LEU A 571 -27.69 8.24 35.46
C LEU A 571 -29.16 8.58 35.23
N CYS A 572 -30.09 7.87 35.87
CA CYS A 572 -31.51 8.22 35.80
C CYS A 572 -31.76 9.61 36.39
N LEU A 573 -31.12 9.97 37.50
CA LEU A 573 -31.22 11.30 38.09
C LEU A 573 -30.61 12.39 37.19
N SER A 574 -29.44 12.14 36.59
CA SER A 574 -28.78 13.09 35.69
C SER A 574 -29.65 13.41 34.47
N THR A 575 -30.43 12.43 33.98
CA THR A 575 -31.37 12.68 32.89
C THR A 575 -32.54 13.57 33.31
N LEU A 576 -33.06 13.42 34.54
CA LEU A 576 -34.14 14.26 35.07
C LEU A 576 -33.66 15.71 35.22
N ILE A 577 -32.41 15.89 35.68
CA ILE A 577 -31.74 17.20 35.73
C ILE A 577 -31.60 17.78 34.31
N LEU A 578 -31.18 16.98 33.32
CA LEU A 578 -31.06 17.44 31.93
C LEU A 578 -32.43 17.82 31.33
N VAL A 579 -33.49 17.07 31.65
CA VAL A 579 -34.88 17.43 31.27
C VAL A 579 -35.28 18.74 31.94
N ALA A 580 -34.98 18.96 33.22
CA ALA A 580 -35.27 20.22 33.91
C ALA A 580 -34.52 21.40 33.26
N ILE A 581 -33.26 21.23 32.90
CA ILE A 581 -32.46 22.22 32.17
C ILE A 581 -33.06 22.55 30.81
N SER A 582 -33.54 21.54 30.07
CA SER A 582 -34.21 21.73 28.77
C SER A 582 -35.45 22.64 28.86
N ARG A 583 -36.05 22.75 30.05
CA ARG A 583 -37.23 23.59 30.34
C ARG A 583 -36.89 25.01 30.77
N THR A 584 -35.61 25.39 30.80
CA THR A 584 -35.22 26.78 31.04
C THR A 584 -35.53 27.66 29.83
N GLY A 585 -35.93 28.92 30.06
CA GLY A 585 -36.27 29.88 28.99
C GLY A 585 -35.13 30.18 28.00
N LEU A 586 -33.88 29.82 28.36
CA LEU A 586 -32.69 29.95 27.51
C LEU A 586 -32.64 28.90 26.39
N ILE A 587 -33.23 27.71 26.60
CA ILE A 587 -33.18 26.57 25.68
C ILE A 587 -34.51 26.39 24.94
N ILE A 588 -35.65 26.62 25.61
CA ILE A 588 -37.00 26.51 25.03
C ILE A 588 -37.19 27.36 23.76
N ARG A 589 -36.51 28.51 23.67
CA ARG A 589 -36.58 29.39 22.49
C ARG A 589 -35.95 28.78 21.23
N HIS A 590 -35.16 27.71 21.37
CA HIS A 590 -34.46 27.04 20.27
C HIS A 590 -34.96 25.60 20.10
N LYS A 591 -35.96 25.41 19.22
CA LYS A 591 -36.66 24.12 19.01
C LYS A 591 -35.72 22.93 18.69
N GLY A 592 -34.66 23.14 17.90
CA GLY A 592 -33.69 22.09 17.57
C GLY A 592 -32.87 21.64 18.78
N LEU A 593 -32.44 22.60 19.61
CA LEU A 593 -31.71 22.33 20.85
C LEU A 593 -32.61 21.60 21.88
N GLU A 594 -33.85 22.08 22.10
CA GLU A 594 -34.80 21.45 23.02
C GLU A 594 -35.13 20.00 22.61
N ALA A 595 -35.27 19.72 21.31
CA ALA A 595 -35.47 18.37 20.81
C ALA A 595 -34.29 17.45 21.14
N ASN A 596 -33.04 17.89 20.94
CA ASN A 596 -31.86 17.07 21.23
C ASN A 596 -31.64 16.85 22.73
N PHE A 597 -31.92 17.85 23.57
CA PHE A 597 -31.96 17.66 25.03
C PHE A 597 -32.94 16.56 25.41
N PHE A 598 -34.15 16.56 24.83
CA PHE A 598 -35.15 15.53 25.08
C PHE A 598 -34.68 14.12 24.64
N TRP A 599 -34.14 13.99 23.43
CA TRP A 599 -33.69 12.69 22.92
C TRP A 599 -32.49 12.13 23.68
N ILE A 600 -31.51 12.97 24.03
CA ILE A 600 -30.35 12.56 24.82
C ILE A 600 -30.78 12.16 26.24
N SER A 601 -31.70 12.90 26.87
CA SER A 601 -32.28 12.49 28.15
C SER A 601 -32.94 11.12 28.08
N GLN A 602 -33.71 10.83 27.03
CA GLN A 602 -34.35 9.52 26.86
C GLN A 602 -33.31 8.41 26.67
N LEU A 603 -32.28 8.64 25.85
CA LEU A 603 -31.19 7.69 25.62
C LEU A 603 -30.41 7.39 26.90
N THR A 604 -30.02 8.41 27.66
CA THR A 604 -29.28 8.22 28.91
C THR A 604 -30.14 7.56 29.99
N TYR A 605 -31.46 7.79 30.02
CA TYR A 605 -32.37 7.11 30.94
C TYR A 605 -32.44 5.61 30.61
N SER A 606 -32.51 5.27 29.32
CA SER A 606 -32.42 3.89 28.86
C SER A 606 -31.11 3.21 29.28
N LEU A 607 -29.98 3.92 29.17
CA LEU A 607 -28.68 3.40 29.62
C LEU A 607 -28.66 3.17 31.13
N GLY A 608 -29.21 4.10 31.93
CA GLY A 608 -29.37 3.94 33.37
C GLY A 608 -30.15 2.67 33.71
N LEU A 609 -31.30 2.43 33.07
CA LEU A 609 -32.08 1.20 33.27
C LEU A 609 -31.35 -0.07 32.83
N LEU A 610 -30.57 -0.03 31.75
CA LEU A 610 -29.80 -1.18 31.28
C LEU A 610 -28.66 -1.55 32.24
N LEU A 611 -28.02 -0.57 32.88
CA LEU A 611 -26.96 -0.82 33.86
C LEU A 611 -27.46 -1.53 35.12
N ILE A 612 -28.77 -1.52 35.40
CA ILE A 612 -29.35 -2.28 36.52
C ILE A 612 -29.09 -3.79 36.38
N PHE A 613 -28.98 -4.30 35.15
CA PHE A 613 -28.72 -5.73 34.90
C PHE A 613 -27.25 -6.12 35.07
N THR A 614 -26.38 -5.19 35.46
CA THR A 614 -24.96 -5.46 35.76
C THR A 614 -24.79 -5.69 37.27
N PRO A 615 -23.72 -6.36 37.73
CA PRO A 615 -23.51 -6.69 39.15
C PRO A 615 -23.08 -5.46 40.00
N LEU A 616 -23.60 -4.28 39.69
CA LEU A 616 -23.33 -3.05 40.42
C LEU A 616 -24.21 -2.97 41.68
N PRO A 617 -23.69 -2.40 42.78
CA PRO A 617 -24.46 -2.26 44.01
C PRO A 617 -25.64 -1.29 43.80
N ILE A 618 -26.85 -1.82 43.93
CA ILE A 618 -28.10 -1.06 43.92
C ILE A 618 -29.13 -1.80 44.78
N ASP A 619 -29.95 -1.06 45.50
CA ASP A 619 -31.04 -1.64 46.27
C ASP A 619 -32.11 -2.24 45.34
N ALA A 620 -32.10 -3.56 45.22
CA ALA A 620 -33.04 -4.34 44.42
C ALA A 620 -34.46 -4.33 44.97
N THR A 621 -34.65 -4.00 46.26
CA THR A 621 -35.96 -4.10 46.93
C THR A 621 -36.84 -2.88 46.68
N VAL A 622 -36.25 -1.67 46.67
CA VAL A 622 -36.99 -0.41 46.55
C VAL A 622 -36.54 0.41 45.35
N VAL A 623 -35.23 0.60 45.15
CA VAL A 623 -34.71 1.53 44.13
C VAL A 623 -34.94 0.98 42.72
N VAL A 624 -34.71 -0.32 42.49
CA VAL A 624 -34.91 -0.92 41.16
C VAL A 624 -36.37 -0.85 40.69
N PRO A 625 -37.39 -1.30 41.47
CA PRO A 625 -38.80 -1.12 41.09
C PRO A 625 -39.18 0.35 40.86
N PHE A 626 -38.65 1.26 41.68
CA PHE A 626 -38.91 2.69 41.56
C PHE A 626 -38.37 3.30 40.26
N LEU A 627 -37.15 2.93 39.85
CA LEU A 627 -36.56 3.38 38.59
C LEU A 627 -37.35 2.87 37.37
N PHE A 628 -37.82 1.62 37.39
CA PHE A 628 -38.66 1.10 36.31
C PHE A 628 -40.06 1.74 36.30
N ALA A 629 -40.64 2.09 37.45
CA ALA A 629 -41.90 2.83 37.52
C ALA A 629 -41.78 4.23 36.89
N ILE A 630 -40.72 4.98 37.20
CA ILE A 630 -40.42 6.27 36.52
C ILE A 630 -40.12 6.02 35.03
N GLY A 631 -39.50 4.89 34.69
CA GLY A 631 -39.23 4.49 33.31
C GLY A 631 -40.49 4.30 32.47
N ILE A 632 -41.54 3.72 33.05
CA ILE A 632 -42.86 3.62 32.41
C ILE A 632 -43.40 5.02 32.09
N ALA A 633 -43.28 5.98 33.01
CA ALA A 633 -43.69 7.36 32.77
C ALA A 633 -42.84 8.06 31.69
N MET A 634 -41.51 7.90 31.74
CA MET A 634 -40.56 8.48 30.77
C MET A 634 -40.80 7.96 29.34
N TYR A 635 -41.00 6.64 29.17
CA TYR A 635 -41.28 6.06 27.86
C TYR A 635 -42.70 6.32 27.39
N THR A 636 -43.69 6.41 28.29
CA THR A 636 -45.03 6.87 27.93
C THR A 636 -44.97 8.31 27.41
N TRP A 637 -44.18 9.18 28.05
CA TRP A 637 -43.97 10.55 27.59
C TRP A 637 -43.24 10.58 26.22
N LEU A 638 -42.25 9.72 26.00
CA LEU A 638 -41.63 9.50 24.69
C LEU A 638 -42.65 9.11 23.63
N THR A 639 -43.52 8.15 23.92
CA THR A 639 -44.55 7.68 22.98
C THR A 639 -45.56 8.77 22.63
N VAL A 640 -45.99 9.56 23.62
CA VAL A 640 -46.93 10.67 23.42
C VAL A 640 -46.27 11.81 22.61
N LYS A 641 -45.01 12.17 22.90
CA LYS A 641 -44.29 13.25 22.19
C LYS A 641 -43.90 12.84 20.76
N SER A 642 -43.44 11.60 20.56
CA SER A 642 -42.98 11.06 19.28
C SER A 642 -44.14 10.70 18.33
N LYS A 643 -45.32 10.37 18.86
CA LYS A 643 -46.48 9.81 18.11
C LYS A 643 -46.18 8.50 17.36
N TRP A 644 -44.99 7.93 17.55
CA TRP A 644 -44.55 6.71 16.89
C TRP A 644 -45.02 5.47 17.67
N LYS A 645 -46.05 4.79 17.16
CA LYS A 645 -46.71 3.65 17.82
C LYS A 645 -45.79 2.52 18.29
N PRO A 646 -44.71 2.13 17.57
CA PRO A 646 -43.78 1.09 18.04
C PRO A 646 -43.06 1.37 19.36
N THR A 647 -42.99 2.64 19.81
CA THR A 647 -42.38 2.98 21.12
C THR A 647 -43.13 2.36 22.31
N TRP A 648 -44.38 1.90 22.13
CA TRP A 648 -45.10 1.10 23.11
C TRP A 648 -44.38 -0.19 23.51
N VAL A 649 -43.46 -0.70 22.68
CA VAL A 649 -42.61 -1.83 23.04
C VAL A 649 -41.71 -1.50 24.23
N LEU A 650 -41.14 -0.28 24.29
CA LEU A 650 -40.29 0.14 25.42
C LEU A 650 -41.09 0.23 26.72
N VAL A 651 -42.33 0.72 26.65
CA VAL A 651 -43.25 0.76 27.79
C VAL A 651 -43.63 -0.65 28.23
N GLY A 652 -43.90 -1.57 27.29
CA GLY A 652 -44.20 -2.96 27.61
C GLY A 652 -43.02 -3.72 28.21
N LEU A 653 -41.80 -3.51 27.70
CA LEU A 653 -40.59 -4.14 28.24
C LEU A 653 -40.23 -3.59 29.62
N THR A 654 -40.33 -2.28 29.84
CA THR A 654 -40.15 -1.71 31.18
C THR A 654 -41.21 -2.16 32.16
N SER A 655 -42.46 -2.35 31.71
CA SER A 655 -43.51 -2.93 32.54
C SER A 655 -43.22 -4.40 32.89
N LEU A 656 -42.72 -5.19 31.94
CA LEU A 656 -42.28 -6.58 32.19
C LEU A 656 -41.20 -6.62 33.26
N VAL A 657 -40.15 -5.82 33.10
CA VAL A 657 -39.03 -5.79 34.06
C VAL A 657 -39.47 -5.22 35.40
N PHE A 658 -40.35 -4.22 35.42
CA PHE A 658 -40.98 -3.73 36.65
C PHE A 658 -41.67 -4.87 37.40
N TYR A 659 -42.52 -5.66 36.73
CA TYR A 659 -43.18 -6.81 37.36
C TYR A 659 -42.20 -7.89 37.83
N LEU A 660 -41.13 -8.15 37.07
CA LEU A 660 -40.08 -9.08 37.50
C LEU A 660 -39.28 -8.54 38.70
N SER A 661 -39.02 -7.23 38.77
CA SER A 661 -38.28 -6.62 39.89
C SER A 661 -38.99 -6.75 41.23
N LEU A 662 -40.31 -6.92 41.21
CA LEU A 662 -41.12 -7.14 42.41
C LEU A 662 -40.94 -8.52 43.05
N ILE A 663 -40.26 -9.48 42.38
CA ILE A 663 -39.99 -10.82 42.94
C ILE A 663 -39.26 -10.72 44.27
N HIS A 664 -38.20 -9.90 44.34
CA HIS A 664 -37.42 -9.72 45.56
C HIS A 664 -38.15 -8.83 46.58
N THR A 665 -38.93 -7.84 46.12
CA THR A 665 -39.76 -7.00 47.00
C THR A 665 -40.81 -7.84 47.75
N PHE A 666 -41.41 -8.83 47.08
CA PHE A 666 -42.40 -9.73 47.66
C PHE A 666 -41.85 -11.08 48.15
N LYS A 667 -40.54 -11.32 48.06
CA LYS A 667 -39.86 -12.57 48.47
C LYS A 667 -40.46 -13.84 47.84
N LEU A 668 -40.68 -13.84 46.53
CA LEU A 668 -41.36 -14.91 45.79
C LEU A 668 -40.43 -16.03 45.29
N ASP A 669 -39.13 -15.89 45.53
CA ASP A 669 -38.02 -16.79 45.17
C ASP A 669 -37.81 -17.96 46.16
N THR A 670 -38.67 -18.10 47.17
CA THR A 670 -38.53 -19.11 48.24
C THR A 670 -38.78 -20.55 47.80
N SER A 671 -39.46 -20.80 46.67
CA SER A 671 -39.65 -22.15 46.11
C SER A 671 -39.70 -22.14 44.57
N ALA A 672 -39.21 -23.20 43.93
CA ALA A 672 -39.24 -23.33 42.46
C ALA A 672 -40.68 -23.30 41.91
N GLN A 673 -41.65 -23.81 42.68
CA GLN A 673 -43.07 -23.77 42.32
C GLN A 673 -43.67 -22.37 42.44
N SER A 674 -43.44 -21.64 43.54
CA SER A 674 -43.91 -20.25 43.71
C SER A 674 -43.32 -19.32 42.66
N LEU A 675 -42.03 -19.51 42.35
CA LEU A 675 -41.35 -18.76 41.29
C LEU A 675 -41.99 -19.05 39.93
N THR A 676 -42.23 -20.33 39.60
CA THR A 676 -42.86 -20.73 38.33
C THR A 676 -44.28 -20.15 38.19
N ILE A 677 -45.09 -20.19 39.25
CA ILE A 677 -46.45 -19.61 39.28
C ILE A 677 -46.41 -18.09 39.11
N TYR A 678 -45.47 -17.40 39.78
CA TYR A 678 -45.33 -15.96 39.62
C TYR A 678 -44.89 -15.58 38.21
N LEU A 679 -43.95 -16.32 37.61
CA LEU A 679 -43.54 -16.11 36.22
C LEU A 679 -44.73 -16.27 35.25
N PHE A 680 -45.65 -17.21 35.49
CA PHE A 680 -46.90 -17.28 34.72
C PHE A 680 -47.88 -16.12 35.04
N THR A 681 -47.89 -15.61 36.28
CA THR A 681 -48.72 -14.46 36.66
C THR A 681 -48.26 -13.17 35.96
N VAL A 682 -46.96 -12.99 35.76
CA VAL A 682 -46.39 -11.86 35.00
C VAL A 682 -46.90 -11.81 33.55
N PHE A 683 -47.13 -12.97 32.92
CA PHE A 683 -47.77 -13.05 31.60
C PHE A 683 -49.19 -12.46 31.61
N LEU A 684 -49.99 -12.75 32.64
CA LEU A 684 -51.35 -12.22 32.81
C LEU A 684 -51.36 -10.72 33.14
N LEU A 685 -50.42 -10.26 33.98
CA LEU A 685 -50.25 -8.84 34.30
C LEU A 685 -49.89 -8.02 33.05
N LEU A 686 -49.01 -8.55 32.20
CA LEU A 686 -48.67 -7.90 30.92
C LEU A 686 -49.85 -7.81 29.95
N GLN A 687 -50.68 -8.85 29.87
CA GLN A 687 -51.88 -8.80 29.02
C GLN A 687 -52.93 -7.79 29.52
N SER A 688 -53.02 -7.57 30.83
CA SER A 688 -53.98 -6.63 31.44
C SER A 688 -53.49 -5.17 31.49
N THR A 689 -52.17 -4.93 31.46
CA THR A 689 -51.57 -3.57 31.56
C THR A 689 -52.10 -2.54 30.52
N PRO A 690 -52.35 -2.88 29.24
CA PRO A 690 -52.95 -1.96 28.27
C PRO A 690 -54.31 -1.37 28.68
N HIS A 691 -55.07 -2.12 29.49
CA HIS A 691 -56.37 -1.66 29.99
C HIS A 691 -56.20 -0.62 31.12
N LEU A 692 -55.14 -0.74 31.92
CA LEU A 692 -54.81 0.20 33.01
C LEU A 692 -54.33 1.57 32.49
N LEU A 693 -53.66 1.60 31.32
CA LEU A 693 -53.18 2.83 30.68
C LEU A 693 -54.30 3.74 30.11
N GLY A 694 -55.56 3.28 30.12
CA GLY A 694 -56.74 4.08 29.78
C GLY A 694 -56.63 4.86 28.46
N LYS A 695 -56.93 6.18 28.50
CA LYS A 695 -56.89 7.07 27.32
C LYS A 695 -55.50 7.26 26.74
N TRP A 696 -54.45 7.08 27.56
CA TRP A 696 -53.05 7.26 27.16
C TRP A 696 -52.52 6.02 26.43
N GLY A 697 -53.11 4.84 26.64
CA GLY A 697 -52.77 3.55 26.03
C GLY A 697 -53.43 3.24 24.68
N ARG A 698 -53.99 4.23 23.96
CA ARG A 698 -54.67 3.96 22.66
C ARG A 698 -53.68 3.39 21.64
N GLY A 699 -53.82 2.09 21.35
CA GLY A 699 -52.97 1.36 20.40
C GLY A 699 -51.82 0.55 21.02
N SER A 700 -51.74 0.44 22.35
CA SER A 700 -50.68 -0.34 23.05
C SER A 700 -50.94 -1.85 23.06
N LYS A 701 -52.22 -2.27 23.01
CA LYS A 701 -52.68 -3.68 23.09
C LYS A 701 -51.85 -4.70 22.27
N PRO A 702 -51.62 -4.53 20.95
CA PRO A 702 -50.87 -5.51 20.17
C PRO A 702 -49.40 -5.65 20.62
N TYR A 703 -48.80 -4.59 21.15
CA TYR A 703 -47.40 -4.60 21.59
C TYR A 703 -47.22 -5.34 22.92
N PHE A 704 -48.11 -5.08 23.89
CA PHE A 704 -48.13 -5.81 25.15
C PHE A 704 -48.48 -7.29 24.97
N ALA A 705 -49.44 -7.61 24.09
CA ALA A 705 -49.75 -9.00 23.75
C ALA A 705 -48.53 -9.72 23.13
N GLY A 706 -47.81 -9.05 22.21
CA GLY A 706 -46.58 -9.59 21.63
C GLY A 706 -45.48 -9.85 22.66
N ILE A 707 -45.24 -8.91 23.58
CA ILE A 707 -44.24 -9.05 24.65
C ILE A 707 -44.63 -10.16 25.63
N ALA A 708 -45.92 -10.25 26.01
CA ALA A 708 -46.42 -11.30 26.88
C ALA A 708 -46.18 -12.69 26.28
N HIS A 709 -46.54 -12.91 25.01
CA HIS A 709 -46.30 -14.20 24.35
C HIS A 709 -44.80 -14.50 24.15
N GLY A 710 -43.98 -13.49 23.84
CA GLY A 710 -42.53 -13.67 23.79
C GLY A 710 -41.93 -14.07 25.15
N TYR A 711 -42.38 -13.42 26.22
CA TYR A 711 -42.00 -13.74 27.60
C TYR A 711 -42.44 -15.17 27.99
N LEU A 712 -43.63 -15.62 27.58
CA LEU A 712 -44.09 -16.99 27.83
C LEU A 712 -43.15 -18.05 27.21
N GLY A 713 -42.59 -17.79 26.02
CA GLY A 713 -41.54 -18.63 25.42
C GLY A 713 -40.21 -18.59 26.18
N LEU A 714 -39.85 -17.47 26.83
CA LEU A 714 -38.65 -17.39 27.68
C LEU A 714 -38.82 -18.12 29.01
N VAL A 715 -39.98 -17.98 29.66
CA VAL A 715 -40.32 -18.70 30.89
C VAL A 715 -40.20 -20.21 30.69
N GLN A 716 -40.51 -20.71 29.49
CA GLN A 716 -40.32 -22.11 29.12
C GLN A 716 -38.84 -22.53 29.11
N GLY A 717 -37.95 -21.75 28.50
CA GLY A 717 -36.51 -22.05 28.48
C GLY A 717 -35.92 -22.08 29.90
N ILE A 718 -36.33 -21.13 30.75
CA ILE A 718 -35.96 -21.10 32.16
C ILE A 718 -36.52 -22.32 32.89
N GLY A 719 -37.76 -22.71 32.61
CA GLY A 719 -38.36 -23.94 33.14
C GLY A 719 -37.56 -25.20 32.78
N LEU A 720 -37.03 -25.31 31.55
CA LEU A 720 -36.21 -26.44 31.11
C LEU A 720 -34.88 -26.50 31.88
N VAL A 721 -34.24 -25.34 32.09
CA VAL A 721 -33.03 -25.25 32.92
C VAL A 721 -33.34 -25.63 34.37
N LEU A 722 -34.41 -25.10 34.95
CA LEU A 722 -34.82 -25.44 36.31
C LEU A 722 -35.14 -26.94 36.45
N PHE A 723 -35.69 -27.58 35.40
CA PHE A 723 -35.91 -29.03 35.37
C PHE A 723 -34.61 -29.85 35.41
N LEU A 724 -33.52 -29.36 34.79
CA LEU A 724 -32.20 -30.03 34.90
C LEU A 724 -31.65 -30.02 36.33
N PHE A 725 -32.16 -29.15 37.21
CA PHE A 725 -31.68 -28.97 38.59
C PHE A 725 -32.76 -29.24 39.66
N SER A 726 -33.99 -29.58 39.28
CA SER A 726 -35.14 -29.72 40.18
C SER A 726 -36.22 -30.61 39.58
N ASP A 727 -36.94 -31.36 40.43
CA ASP A 727 -38.00 -32.27 40.00
C ASP A 727 -39.28 -31.53 39.55
N ILE A 728 -39.26 -30.99 38.34
CA ILE A 728 -40.41 -30.34 37.72
C ILE A 728 -41.18 -31.39 36.89
N HIS A 729 -42.47 -31.56 37.19
CA HIS A 729 -43.29 -32.54 36.47
C HIS A 729 -43.44 -32.15 34.98
N PRO A 730 -43.22 -33.06 34.00
CA PRO A 730 -43.26 -32.76 32.56
C PRO A 730 -44.60 -32.15 32.07
N LEU A 731 -45.71 -32.42 32.76
CA LEU A 731 -47.04 -31.85 32.46
C LEU A 731 -47.11 -30.32 32.58
N THR A 732 -46.20 -29.69 33.33
CA THR A 732 -46.10 -28.22 33.42
C THR A 732 -45.82 -27.57 32.05
N PHE A 733 -45.24 -28.33 31.10
CA PHE A 733 -44.94 -27.88 29.74
C PHE A 733 -46.03 -28.21 28.71
N VAL A 734 -47.03 -29.01 29.09
CA VAL A 734 -48.20 -29.31 28.23
C VAL A 734 -49.16 -28.11 28.17
N MET A 735 -49.31 -27.36 29.27
CA MET A 735 -50.17 -26.17 29.31
C MET A 735 -49.71 -25.08 28.31
N PRO A 736 -48.44 -24.66 28.26
CA PRO A 736 -47.97 -23.70 27.24
C PRO A 736 -48.06 -24.22 25.80
N LEU A 737 -47.81 -25.51 25.55
CA LEU A 737 -48.05 -26.13 24.24
C LEU A 737 -49.54 -26.00 23.86
N GLY A 738 -50.45 -26.26 24.81
CA GLY A 738 -51.90 -26.07 24.65
C GLY A 738 -52.28 -24.63 24.30
N PHE A 739 -51.68 -23.63 24.97
CA PHE A 739 -51.90 -22.21 24.66
C PHE A 739 -51.45 -21.85 23.23
N TYR A 740 -50.26 -22.30 22.81
CA TYR A 740 -49.78 -22.03 21.45
C TYR A 740 -50.60 -22.75 20.39
N VAL A 741 -51.04 -23.99 20.62
CA VAL A 741 -51.95 -24.71 19.73
C VAL A 741 -53.30 -23.99 19.64
N TYR A 742 -53.88 -23.58 20.78
CA TYR A 742 -55.13 -22.82 20.82
C TYR A 742 -55.05 -21.50 20.04
N HIS A 743 -53.99 -20.72 20.25
CA HIS A 743 -53.77 -19.47 19.54
C HIS A 743 -53.42 -19.69 18.05
N THR A 744 -52.78 -20.80 17.69
CA THR A 744 -52.57 -21.20 16.28
C THR A 744 -53.91 -21.44 15.57
N LEU A 745 -54.84 -22.11 16.24
CA LEU A 745 -56.16 -22.42 15.68
C LEU A 745 -57.06 -21.18 15.54
N ARG A 746 -56.96 -20.21 16.46
CA ARG A 746 -57.75 -18.96 16.46
C ARG A 746 -57.11 -17.76 15.75
N ALA A 747 -55.88 -17.86 15.26
CA ALA A 747 -55.23 -16.75 14.60
C ALA A 747 -55.83 -16.46 13.21
N ASP A 748 -56.33 -15.23 13.02
CA ASP A 748 -56.87 -14.77 11.73
C ASP A 748 -55.78 -14.35 10.74
N ARG A 749 -54.66 -13.80 11.25
CA ARG A 749 -53.54 -13.34 10.43
C ARG A 749 -52.56 -14.48 10.15
N GLU A 750 -52.21 -14.66 8.87
CA GLU A 750 -51.37 -15.77 8.41
C GLU A 750 -50.01 -15.83 9.12
N TRP A 751 -49.34 -14.69 9.31
CA TRP A 751 -48.03 -14.66 9.98
C TRP A 751 -48.14 -15.03 11.48
N VAL A 752 -49.22 -14.62 12.16
CA VAL A 752 -49.48 -14.95 13.58
C VAL A 752 -49.73 -16.45 13.73
N LYS A 753 -50.53 -17.01 12.82
CA LYS A 753 -50.77 -18.47 12.74
C LYS A 753 -49.46 -19.23 12.51
N MET A 754 -48.58 -18.73 11.65
CA MET A 754 -47.28 -19.33 11.39
C MET A 754 -46.34 -19.25 12.59
N SER A 755 -46.29 -18.12 13.31
CA SER A 755 -45.45 -17.95 14.50
C SER A 755 -45.87 -18.88 15.63
N PHE A 756 -47.17 -18.99 15.92
CA PHE A 756 -47.65 -19.90 16.97
C PHE A 756 -47.50 -21.37 16.59
N LEU A 757 -47.72 -21.72 15.32
CA LEU A 757 -47.45 -23.08 14.83
C LEU A 757 -45.97 -23.44 14.99
N THR A 758 -45.08 -22.51 14.62
CA THR A 758 -43.62 -22.69 14.76
C THR A 758 -43.24 -22.93 16.22
N LEU A 759 -43.73 -22.08 17.13
CA LEU A 759 -43.51 -22.25 18.56
C LEU A 759 -44.03 -23.63 19.02
N SER A 760 -45.24 -24.03 18.63
CA SER A 760 -45.79 -25.36 19.00
C SER A 760 -44.93 -26.53 18.50
N LEU A 761 -44.33 -26.44 17.30
CA LEU A 761 -43.44 -27.48 16.77
C LEU A 761 -42.08 -27.50 17.48
N THR A 762 -41.62 -26.37 18.03
CA THR A 762 -40.41 -26.29 18.86
C THR A 762 -40.60 -26.90 20.26
N TYR A 763 -41.83 -26.94 20.77
CA TYR A 763 -42.14 -27.63 22.03
C TYR A 763 -41.99 -29.16 21.93
N ILE A 764 -42.18 -29.75 20.74
CA ILE A 764 -42.11 -31.20 20.52
C ILE A 764 -40.72 -31.80 20.83
N PRO A 765 -39.60 -31.33 20.25
CA PRO A 765 -38.26 -31.87 20.56
C PRO A 765 -37.88 -31.69 22.03
N MET A 766 -38.30 -30.57 22.65
CA MET A 766 -38.07 -30.33 24.07
C MET A 766 -38.86 -31.30 24.95
N LEU A 767 -40.11 -31.59 24.59
CA LEU A 767 -40.94 -32.56 25.28
C LEU A 767 -40.39 -33.99 25.10
N ILE A 768 -39.90 -34.36 23.91
CA ILE A 768 -39.21 -35.64 23.67
C ILE A 768 -37.95 -35.74 24.54
N MET A 769 -37.17 -34.66 24.64
CA MET A 769 -35.98 -34.60 25.51
C MET A 769 -36.35 -34.78 26.99
N LEU A 770 -37.37 -34.07 27.49
CA LEU A 770 -37.85 -34.19 28.88
C LEU A 770 -38.43 -35.58 29.19
N LEU A 771 -39.17 -36.17 28.25
CA LEU A 771 -39.70 -37.53 28.39
C LEU A 771 -38.57 -38.56 28.43
N LEU A 772 -37.58 -38.46 27.54
CA LEU A 772 -36.42 -39.35 27.54
C LEU A 772 -35.64 -39.23 28.86
N SER A 773 -35.43 -38.02 29.38
CA SER A 773 -34.71 -37.81 30.64
C SER A 773 -35.49 -38.23 31.90
N TYR A 774 -36.82 -38.12 31.90
CA TYR A 774 -37.65 -38.49 33.07
C TYR A 774 -37.85 -40.00 33.20
N TYR A 775 -37.93 -40.73 32.07
CA TYR A 775 -38.21 -42.18 32.06
C TYR A 775 -36.97 -43.08 31.94
N GLU A 776 -35.85 -42.65 31.33
CA GLU A 776 -34.58 -43.40 31.34
C GLU A 776 -33.32 -42.49 31.46
N PRO A 777 -32.56 -42.56 32.56
CA PRO A 777 -31.40 -41.72 32.78
C PRO A 777 -30.12 -42.34 32.20
N ILE A 778 -29.95 -42.36 30.87
CA ILE A 778 -28.68 -42.77 30.22
C ILE A 778 -28.16 -41.62 29.34
N TRP A 779 -27.11 -40.97 29.83
CA TRP A 779 -26.39 -39.88 29.18
C TRP A 779 -25.71 -40.38 27.90
N GLY A 780 -26.36 -40.21 26.75
CA GLY A 780 -25.81 -40.60 25.44
C GLY A 780 -26.86 -40.66 24.31
N ARG A 781 -28.14 -40.88 24.67
CA ARG A 781 -29.24 -40.97 23.67
C ARG A 781 -29.78 -39.62 23.19
N TYR A 782 -29.28 -38.49 23.69
CA TYR A 782 -29.70 -37.14 23.26
C TYR A 782 -29.35 -36.85 21.80
N VAL A 783 -28.33 -37.52 21.25
CA VAL A 783 -27.93 -37.42 19.83
C VAL A 783 -29.05 -37.90 18.89
N TYR A 784 -29.97 -38.75 19.38
CA TYR A 784 -31.12 -39.25 18.62
C TYR A 784 -32.35 -38.35 18.71
N VAL A 785 -32.36 -37.32 19.57
CA VAL A 785 -33.51 -36.39 19.71
C VAL A 785 -33.86 -35.73 18.37
N PRO A 786 -32.92 -35.25 17.56
CA PRO A 786 -33.25 -34.70 16.24
C PRO A 786 -33.83 -35.75 15.27
N LEU A 787 -33.33 -36.99 15.30
CA LEU A 787 -33.83 -38.10 14.49
C LEU A 787 -35.28 -38.47 14.88
N LEU A 788 -35.53 -38.66 16.19
CA LEU A 788 -36.86 -38.96 16.74
C LEU A 788 -37.84 -37.81 16.49
N SER A 789 -37.39 -36.56 16.63
CA SER A 789 -38.19 -35.39 16.35
C SER A 789 -38.57 -35.31 14.86
N ASN A 790 -37.67 -35.67 13.94
CA ASN A 790 -37.98 -35.75 12.52
C ASN A 790 -39.03 -36.83 12.20
N LEU A 791 -39.04 -37.96 12.93
CA LEU A 791 -40.08 -38.98 12.82
C LEU A 791 -41.44 -38.48 13.33
N VAL A 792 -41.45 -37.79 14.47
CA VAL A 792 -42.69 -37.18 15.01
C VAL A 792 -43.20 -36.08 14.09
N PHE A 793 -42.32 -35.27 13.50
CA PHE A 793 -42.73 -34.28 12.51
C PHE A 793 -43.29 -34.92 11.24
N ALA A 794 -42.74 -36.06 10.80
CA ALA A 794 -43.30 -36.81 9.68
C ALA A 794 -44.72 -37.31 10.00
N LEU A 795 -44.97 -37.79 11.23
CA LEU A 795 -46.31 -38.17 11.70
C LEU A 795 -47.28 -36.97 11.74
N VAL A 796 -46.87 -35.85 12.33
CA VAL A 796 -47.67 -34.61 12.39
C VAL A 796 -47.95 -34.07 10.98
N TRP A 797 -46.99 -34.21 10.06
CA TRP A 797 -47.15 -33.83 8.66
C TRP A 797 -48.15 -34.74 7.90
N LEU A 798 -48.13 -36.05 8.15
CA LEU A 798 -49.08 -37.00 7.55
C LEU A 798 -50.52 -36.69 7.97
N LEU A 799 -50.74 -36.43 9.26
CA LEU A 799 -52.05 -36.15 9.87
C LEU A 799 -52.58 -34.73 9.55
N GLY A 800 -51.70 -33.74 9.42
CA GLY A 800 -52.07 -32.31 9.28
C GLY A 800 -52.38 -31.85 7.85
N LYS A 801 -53.43 -32.37 7.20
CA LYS A 801 -53.77 -32.09 5.77
C LYS A 801 -53.79 -30.60 5.37
N GLY A 802 -54.25 -29.70 6.25
CA GLY A 802 -54.27 -28.24 6.02
C GLY A 802 -52.99 -27.47 6.42
N TYR A 803 -52.05 -28.13 7.10
CA TYR A 803 -50.81 -27.53 7.64
C TYR A 803 -49.53 -28.11 7.02
N ARG A 804 -49.64 -29.09 6.09
CA ARG A 804 -48.49 -29.78 5.45
C ARG A 804 -47.39 -28.85 4.94
N LYS A 805 -47.74 -27.82 4.18
CA LYS A 805 -46.77 -26.86 3.63
C LYS A 805 -46.09 -26.04 4.74
N ARG A 806 -46.80 -25.74 5.84
CA ARG A 806 -46.34 -24.95 6.98
C ARG A 806 -45.43 -25.76 7.91
N ILE A 807 -45.77 -27.03 8.14
CA ILE A 807 -44.94 -27.99 8.88
C ILE A 807 -43.62 -28.23 8.13
N LEU A 808 -43.67 -28.42 6.81
CA LEU A 808 -42.46 -28.57 5.99
C LEU A 808 -41.53 -27.35 6.04
N GLN A 809 -42.05 -26.14 6.27
CA GLN A 809 -41.21 -24.95 6.42
C GLN A 809 -40.41 -24.96 7.73
N TYR A 810 -40.93 -25.58 8.79
CA TYR A 810 -40.25 -25.73 10.08
C TYR A 810 -39.30 -26.94 10.10
N VAL A 811 -39.73 -28.06 9.52
CA VAL A 811 -38.94 -29.31 9.51
C VAL A 811 -37.62 -29.12 8.77
N ARG A 812 -37.60 -28.40 7.64
CA ARG A 812 -36.38 -28.15 6.86
C ARG A 812 -35.20 -27.61 7.68
N PRO A 813 -35.30 -26.43 8.34
CA PRO A 813 -34.20 -25.91 9.14
C PRO A 813 -33.90 -26.76 10.38
N PHE A 814 -34.92 -27.37 11.01
CA PHE A 814 -34.70 -28.22 12.17
C PHE A 814 -33.90 -29.48 11.82
N SER A 815 -34.24 -30.16 10.73
CA SER A 815 -33.55 -31.35 10.24
C SER A 815 -32.08 -31.06 9.90
N LEU A 816 -31.80 -29.88 9.33
CA LEU A 816 -30.44 -29.41 9.08
C LEU A 816 -29.68 -29.07 10.36
N LEU A 817 -30.33 -28.42 11.33
CA LEU A 817 -29.72 -28.14 12.64
C LEU A 817 -29.42 -29.42 13.42
N GLY A 818 -30.24 -30.45 13.25
CA GLY A 818 -30.02 -31.77 13.84
C GLY A 818 -28.74 -32.46 13.35
N LEU A 819 -28.18 -32.11 12.19
CA LEU A 819 -26.89 -32.68 11.72
C LEU A 819 -25.71 -32.26 12.59
N PHE A 820 -25.81 -31.13 13.29
CA PHE A 820 -24.75 -30.66 14.17
C PHE A 820 -24.63 -31.49 15.45
N SER A 821 -25.58 -32.37 15.78
CA SER A 821 -25.43 -33.28 16.92
C SER A 821 -24.53 -34.48 16.62
N LEU A 822 -24.24 -34.77 15.34
CA LEU A 822 -23.41 -35.92 14.93
C LEU A 822 -21.98 -35.87 15.48
N PRO A 823 -21.25 -34.74 15.44
CA PRO A 823 -19.89 -34.68 15.95
C PRO A 823 -19.79 -34.64 17.49
N PHE A 824 -20.90 -34.58 18.21
CA PHE A 824 -20.88 -34.57 19.69
C PHE A 824 -21.21 -35.94 20.29
N TYR A 825 -21.12 -36.99 19.47
CA TYR A 825 -21.33 -38.37 19.90
C TYR A 825 -20.19 -38.84 20.82
N LEU A 826 -20.53 -39.29 22.04
CA LEU A 826 -19.59 -40.00 22.91
C LEU A 826 -19.64 -41.50 22.60
N PRO A 827 -18.49 -42.20 22.52
CA PRO A 827 -18.43 -43.61 22.13
C PRO A 827 -19.32 -44.51 23.01
N SER A 828 -20.11 -45.37 22.37
CA SER A 828 -20.78 -46.51 23.01
C SER A 828 -20.12 -47.83 22.60
N ASP A 829 -20.41 -48.91 23.33
CA ASP A 829 -19.94 -50.28 23.00
C ASP A 829 -20.46 -50.81 21.63
N GLN A 830 -21.36 -50.08 20.94
CA GLN A 830 -21.98 -50.48 19.66
C GLN A 830 -21.47 -49.67 18.44
N MET A 831 -20.14 -49.53 18.33
CA MET A 831 -19.42 -48.71 17.32
C MET A 831 -19.92 -48.82 15.87
N VAL A 832 -20.10 -50.03 15.34
CA VAL A 832 -20.49 -50.26 13.93
C VAL A 832 -21.94 -49.82 13.69
N PHE A 833 -22.80 -49.97 14.70
CA PHE A 833 -24.19 -49.58 14.65
C PHE A 833 -24.33 -48.05 14.63
N ASP A 834 -23.58 -47.35 15.47
CA ASP A 834 -23.58 -45.88 15.52
C ASP A 834 -22.99 -45.23 14.26
N MET A 835 -21.92 -45.81 13.70
CA MET A 835 -21.38 -45.40 12.40
C MET A 835 -22.40 -45.62 11.28
N GLY A 836 -23.09 -46.76 11.29
CA GLY A 836 -24.17 -47.07 10.35
C GLY A 836 -25.32 -46.06 10.43
N LEU A 837 -25.74 -45.69 11.65
CA LEU A 837 -26.81 -44.70 11.87
C LEU A 837 -26.39 -43.28 11.49
N GLY A 838 -25.15 -42.87 11.79
CA GLY A 838 -24.61 -41.56 11.41
C GLY A 838 -24.50 -41.41 9.89
N LEU A 839 -23.98 -42.43 9.20
CA LEU A 839 -23.92 -42.47 7.73
C LEU A 839 -25.33 -42.51 7.13
N LEU A 840 -26.25 -43.29 7.69
CA LEU A 840 -27.64 -43.33 7.27
C LEU A 840 -28.30 -41.95 7.42
N TYR A 841 -28.01 -41.22 8.49
CA TYR A 841 -28.54 -39.87 8.71
C TYR A 841 -27.99 -38.86 7.70
N VAL A 842 -26.68 -38.92 7.38
CA VAL A 842 -26.08 -38.09 6.32
C VAL A 842 -26.65 -38.42 4.94
N LEU A 843 -26.78 -39.71 4.60
CA LEU A 843 -27.32 -40.16 3.31
C LEU A 843 -28.80 -39.81 3.14
N THR A 844 -29.62 -40.00 4.17
CA THR A 844 -31.04 -39.61 4.15
C THR A 844 -31.21 -38.11 4.01
N MET A 845 -30.34 -37.30 4.63
CA MET A 845 -30.34 -35.84 4.45
C MET A 845 -29.89 -35.41 3.05
N LEU A 846 -28.84 -36.03 2.49
CA LEU A 846 -28.41 -35.74 1.11
C LEU A 846 -29.50 -36.13 0.10
N ALA A 847 -30.18 -37.26 0.29
CA ALA A 847 -31.31 -37.68 -0.53
C ALA A 847 -32.50 -36.73 -0.40
N PHE A 848 -32.83 -36.30 0.83
CA PHE A 848 -33.89 -35.34 1.09
C PHE A 848 -33.61 -33.98 0.43
N LEU A 849 -32.38 -33.46 0.56
CA LEU A 849 -31.98 -32.19 -0.06
C LEU A 849 -32.02 -32.25 -1.59
N TYR A 850 -31.61 -33.38 -2.16
CA TYR A 850 -31.69 -33.62 -3.60
C TYR A 850 -33.14 -33.62 -4.10
N GLN A 851 -34.05 -34.35 -3.42
CA GLN A 851 -35.48 -34.38 -3.78
C GLN A 851 -36.14 -32.99 -3.68
N GLN A 852 -35.69 -32.14 -2.77
CA GLN A 852 -36.23 -30.79 -2.57
C GLN A 852 -35.60 -29.72 -3.49
N GLN A 853 -34.68 -30.09 -4.39
CA GLN A 853 -33.90 -29.18 -5.25
C GLN A 853 -33.11 -28.12 -4.45
N LEU A 854 -32.71 -28.46 -3.21
CA LEU A 854 -31.99 -27.57 -2.29
C LEU A 854 -30.48 -27.84 -2.34
N HIS A 855 -29.91 -27.86 -3.54
CA HIS A 855 -28.53 -28.26 -3.82
C HIS A 855 -27.49 -27.44 -3.05
N LEU A 856 -27.77 -26.15 -2.80
CA LEU A 856 -26.91 -25.26 -2.03
C LEU A 856 -26.60 -25.79 -0.61
N PHE A 857 -27.55 -26.49 0.01
CA PHE A 857 -27.40 -26.98 1.39
C PHE A 857 -26.64 -28.31 1.50
N ASN A 858 -26.27 -28.93 0.38
CA ASN A 858 -25.48 -30.17 0.38
C ASN A 858 -24.10 -29.99 1.05
N PHE A 859 -23.60 -28.76 1.19
CA PHE A 859 -22.42 -28.46 1.99
C PHE A 859 -22.55 -28.92 3.45
N LEU A 860 -23.73 -28.78 4.06
CA LEU A 860 -23.91 -29.03 5.49
C LEU A 860 -23.70 -30.51 5.84
N PRO A 861 -24.39 -31.48 5.21
CA PRO A 861 -24.16 -32.90 5.50
C PRO A 861 -22.74 -33.36 5.14
N LEU A 862 -22.16 -32.83 4.05
CA LEU A 862 -20.79 -33.18 3.65
C LEU A 862 -19.73 -32.65 4.62
N SER A 863 -19.93 -31.44 5.17
CA SER A 863 -19.05 -30.89 6.21
C SER A 863 -19.11 -31.70 7.50
N MET A 864 -20.31 -32.12 7.91
CA MET A 864 -20.49 -32.95 9.11
C MET A 864 -19.92 -34.35 8.90
N LEU A 865 -20.01 -34.90 7.68
CA LEU A 865 -19.35 -36.17 7.32
C LEU A 865 -17.82 -36.06 7.48
N MET A 866 -17.20 -34.97 7.05
CA MET A 866 -15.75 -34.77 7.21
C MET A 866 -15.34 -34.64 8.67
N LEU A 867 -16.10 -33.87 9.47
CA LEU A 867 -15.84 -33.76 10.91
C LEU A 867 -16.02 -35.10 11.63
N PHE A 868 -17.04 -35.86 11.25
CA PHE A 868 -17.29 -37.20 11.77
C PHE A 868 -16.11 -38.16 11.47
N LEU A 869 -15.54 -38.11 10.26
CA LEU A 869 -14.35 -38.89 9.90
C LEU A 869 -13.10 -38.47 10.70
N VAL A 870 -12.90 -37.16 10.94
CA VAL A 870 -11.76 -36.66 11.76
C VAL A 870 -11.86 -37.11 13.21
N GLN A 871 -13.04 -36.99 13.81
CA GLN A 871 -13.25 -37.46 15.18
C GLN A 871 -13.07 -38.97 15.30
N TRP A 872 -13.53 -39.72 14.30
CA TRP A 872 -13.32 -41.16 14.26
C TRP A 872 -11.83 -41.54 14.27
N HIS A 873 -10.96 -40.82 13.53
CA HIS A 873 -9.52 -41.06 13.64
C HIS A 873 -8.94 -40.71 15.01
N TYR A 874 -9.33 -39.56 15.57
CA TYR A 874 -8.83 -39.09 16.87
C TYR A 874 -9.17 -40.06 18.01
N TYR A 875 -10.39 -40.58 18.05
CA TYR A 875 -10.84 -41.44 19.13
C TYR A 875 -10.36 -42.89 19.03
N PHE A 876 -10.11 -43.40 17.83
CA PHE A 876 -9.82 -44.83 17.62
C PHE A 876 -8.35 -45.13 17.27
N GLY A 877 -7.49 -44.12 17.12
CA GLY A 877 -6.04 -44.31 16.97
C GLY A 877 -5.63 -45.15 15.75
N ILE A 878 -6.41 -45.09 14.67
CA ILE A 878 -6.16 -45.84 13.43
C ILE A 878 -4.84 -45.39 12.81
N ASP A 879 -4.06 -46.34 12.28
CA ASP A 879 -2.80 -46.04 11.59
C ASP A 879 -2.99 -45.01 10.46
N THR A 880 -2.09 -44.03 10.44
CA THR A 880 -2.00 -42.93 9.47
C THR A 880 -2.10 -43.40 8.02
N THR A 881 -1.46 -44.53 7.67
CA THR A 881 -1.51 -45.08 6.31
C THR A 881 -2.92 -45.52 5.90
N THR A 882 -3.62 -46.22 6.80
CA THR A 882 -5.01 -46.67 6.60
C THR A 882 -5.94 -45.48 6.46
N PHE A 883 -5.70 -44.42 7.22
CA PHE A 883 -6.53 -43.22 7.17
C PHE A 883 -6.32 -42.39 5.89
N VAL A 884 -5.09 -42.36 5.35
CA VAL A 884 -4.83 -41.80 4.00
C VAL A 884 -5.65 -42.55 2.95
N PHE A 885 -5.72 -43.88 3.01
CA PHE A 885 -6.56 -44.68 2.10
C PHE A 885 -8.06 -44.34 2.22
N VAL A 886 -8.58 -44.16 3.45
CA VAL A 886 -9.99 -43.77 3.66
C VAL A 886 -10.29 -42.43 2.99
N TYR A 887 -9.40 -41.44 3.11
CA TYR A 887 -9.57 -40.14 2.43
C TYR A 887 -9.43 -40.24 0.91
N LEU A 888 -8.55 -41.10 0.38
CA LEU A 888 -8.45 -41.34 -1.05
C LEU A 888 -9.70 -42.03 -1.62
N CYS A 889 -10.28 -42.99 -0.88
CA CYS A 889 -11.57 -43.60 -1.22
C CYS A 889 -12.70 -42.56 -1.18
N CYS A 890 -12.73 -41.73 -0.14
CA CYS A 890 -13.69 -40.63 -0.02
C CYS A 890 -13.57 -39.65 -1.21
N PHE A 891 -12.34 -39.27 -1.58
CA PHE A 891 -12.06 -38.45 -2.76
C PHE A 891 -12.62 -39.07 -4.05
N ALA A 892 -12.40 -40.37 -4.27
CA ALA A 892 -12.89 -41.07 -5.47
C ALA A 892 -14.43 -41.10 -5.52
N ILE A 893 -15.09 -41.44 -4.40
CA ILE A 893 -16.56 -41.48 -4.30
C ILE A 893 -17.16 -40.09 -4.52
N LEU A 894 -16.62 -39.06 -3.87
CA LEU A 894 -17.11 -37.68 -3.99
C LEU A 894 -16.88 -37.10 -5.39
N THR A 895 -15.74 -37.40 -6.01
CA THR A 895 -15.46 -36.98 -7.40
C THR A 895 -16.40 -37.67 -8.39
N GLY A 896 -16.67 -38.96 -8.20
CA GLY A 896 -17.62 -39.72 -9.03
C GLY A 896 -19.06 -39.24 -8.89
N THR A 897 -19.53 -39.07 -7.65
CA THR A 897 -20.89 -38.57 -7.36
C THR A 897 -21.11 -37.15 -7.85
N GLY A 898 -20.14 -36.25 -7.66
CA GLY A 898 -20.22 -34.88 -8.19
C GLY A 898 -20.37 -34.83 -9.71
N ARG A 899 -19.62 -35.68 -10.43
CA ARG A 899 -19.71 -35.79 -11.90
C ARG A 899 -21.00 -36.42 -12.39
N TRP A 900 -21.55 -37.37 -11.64
CA TRP A 900 -22.81 -38.03 -12.00
C TRP A 900 -24.01 -37.12 -11.80
N LEU A 901 -24.03 -36.35 -10.71
CA LEU A 901 -25.17 -35.50 -10.34
C LEU A 901 -25.15 -34.11 -10.99
N TYR A 902 -23.97 -33.54 -11.29
CA TYR A 902 -23.86 -32.17 -11.81
C TYR A 902 -23.12 -32.10 -13.15
N THR A 903 -23.69 -31.39 -14.13
CA THR A 903 -23.04 -31.17 -15.44
C THR A 903 -22.04 -30.00 -15.40
N ARG A 904 -22.30 -28.98 -14.59
CA ARG A 904 -21.44 -27.81 -14.34
C ARG A 904 -21.10 -27.68 -12.85
N PHE A 905 -19.99 -27.02 -12.55
CA PHE A 905 -19.53 -26.80 -11.18
C PHE A 905 -20.36 -25.74 -10.43
N TRP A 906 -20.89 -24.76 -11.19
CA TRP A 906 -21.75 -23.70 -10.69
C TRP A 906 -22.72 -23.26 -11.79
N GLU A 907 -24.02 -23.27 -11.51
CA GLU A 907 -25.04 -22.71 -12.39
C GLU A 907 -25.93 -21.73 -11.61
N ASN A 908 -25.93 -20.47 -12.06
CA ASN A 908 -26.70 -19.41 -11.41
C ASN A 908 -28.13 -19.41 -11.93
N THR A 909 -29.09 -19.67 -11.05
CA THR A 909 -30.53 -19.56 -11.34
C THR A 909 -31.10 -18.28 -10.69
N SER A 910 -32.27 -17.82 -11.15
CA SER A 910 -32.86 -16.54 -10.75
C SER A 910 -33.20 -16.40 -9.25
N THR A 911 -33.10 -17.47 -8.47
CA THR A 911 -33.38 -17.48 -7.02
C THR A 911 -32.23 -18.15 -6.26
N LEU A 912 -31.70 -17.47 -5.23
CA LEU A 912 -30.58 -17.93 -4.38
C LEU A 912 -30.72 -19.39 -3.87
N LEU A 913 -31.95 -19.84 -3.60
CA LEU A 913 -32.24 -21.18 -3.07
C LEU A 913 -32.14 -22.31 -4.11
N LYS A 914 -32.08 -21.97 -5.41
CA LYS A 914 -32.00 -22.93 -6.52
C LYS A 914 -30.64 -22.92 -7.22
N ILE A 915 -29.62 -22.32 -6.60
CA ILE A 915 -28.27 -22.36 -7.14
C ILE A 915 -27.78 -23.81 -7.10
N GLU A 916 -27.37 -24.31 -8.25
CA GLU A 916 -26.79 -25.65 -8.37
C GLU A 916 -25.27 -25.53 -8.24
N VAL A 917 -24.74 -26.06 -7.14
CA VAL A 917 -23.30 -26.09 -6.83
C VAL A 917 -22.88 -27.53 -6.62
N ASP A 918 -21.81 -27.95 -7.29
CA ASP A 918 -21.20 -29.28 -7.10
C ASP A 918 -20.34 -29.30 -5.83
N TRP A 919 -21.01 -29.34 -4.67
CA TRP A 919 -20.35 -29.46 -3.37
C TRP A 919 -19.56 -30.77 -3.21
N TYR A 920 -19.94 -31.82 -3.92
CA TYR A 920 -19.23 -33.11 -3.87
C TYR A 920 -17.82 -32.97 -4.44
N SER A 921 -17.63 -32.29 -5.57
CA SER A 921 -16.29 -32.01 -6.11
C SER A 921 -15.45 -31.11 -5.19
N ILE A 922 -16.06 -30.15 -4.47
CA ILE A 922 -15.36 -29.29 -3.51
C ILE A 922 -14.86 -30.11 -2.30
N PHE A 923 -15.73 -30.94 -1.73
CA PHE A 923 -15.36 -31.81 -0.61
C PHE A 923 -14.44 -32.96 -1.02
N ALA A 924 -14.45 -33.38 -2.28
CA ALA A 924 -13.42 -34.26 -2.82
C ALA A 924 -12.04 -33.59 -2.76
N LEU A 925 -11.91 -32.35 -3.22
CA LEU A 925 -10.65 -31.60 -3.13
C LEU A 925 -10.20 -31.44 -1.67
N TYR A 926 -11.12 -31.16 -0.74
CA TYR A 926 -10.83 -31.10 0.69
C TYR A 926 -10.26 -32.45 1.19
N ALA A 927 -10.94 -33.56 0.90
CA ALA A 927 -10.50 -34.91 1.26
C ALA A 927 -9.11 -35.25 0.68
N LEU A 928 -8.80 -34.77 -0.53
CA LEU A 928 -7.48 -34.96 -1.14
C LEU A 928 -6.40 -34.14 -0.41
N LEU A 929 -6.66 -32.86 -0.12
CA LEU A 929 -5.70 -31.99 0.55
C LEU A 929 -5.41 -32.44 1.99
N THR A 930 -6.41 -32.99 2.69
CA THR A 930 -6.21 -33.55 4.03
C THR A 930 -5.26 -34.74 4.06
N THR A 931 -5.05 -35.46 2.94
CA THR A 931 -4.05 -36.54 2.89
C THR A 931 -2.63 -36.05 3.17
N TYR A 932 -2.27 -34.82 2.75
CA TYR A 932 -0.95 -34.23 3.02
C TYR A 932 -0.69 -33.98 4.50
N HIS A 933 -1.72 -33.81 5.33
CA HIS A 933 -1.56 -33.64 6.77
C HIS A 933 -1.05 -34.91 7.46
N TYR A 934 -1.33 -36.08 6.87
CA TYR A 934 -0.98 -37.39 7.40
C TYR A 934 0.23 -38.03 6.71
N LEU A 935 0.89 -37.32 5.77
CA LEU A 935 2.08 -37.78 5.06
C LEU A 935 3.35 -37.10 5.63
N ASN A 936 4.34 -37.91 5.98
CA ASN A 936 5.65 -37.47 6.48
C ASN A 936 6.77 -37.78 5.47
N LEU A 937 7.96 -37.20 5.67
CA LEU A 937 9.16 -37.48 4.85
C LEU A 937 9.57 -38.96 4.86
N ASP A 938 9.26 -39.68 5.94
CA ASP A 938 9.51 -41.12 6.09
C ASP A 938 8.49 -42.01 5.35
N SER A 939 7.41 -41.42 4.81
CA SER A 939 6.40 -42.16 4.06
C SER A 939 6.96 -42.65 2.71
N PRO A 940 6.48 -43.78 2.16
CA PRO A 940 6.94 -44.27 0.87
C PRO A 940 6.78 -43.20 -0.22
N LEU A 941 7.81 -43.03 -1.08
CA LEU A 941 7.84 -42.02 -2.15
C LEU A 941 6.57 -42.05 -3.01
N TRP A 942 6.07 -43.24 -3.35
CA TRP A 942 4.86 -43.39 -4.17
C TRP A 942 3.62 -42.81 -3.48
N LEU A 943 3.51 -42.90 -2.16
CA LEU A 943 2.41 -42.37 -1.36
C LEU A 943 2.51 -40.84 -1.21
N GLN A 944 3.73 -40.28 -1.19
CA GLN A 944 3.96 -38.84 -1.19
C GLN A 944 3.62 -38.19 -2.56
N VAL A 945 3.89 -38.90 -3.66
CA VAL A 945 3.65 -38.40 -5.03
C VAL A 945 2.19 -38.53 -5.46
N LEU A 946 1.50 -39.58 -5.01
CA LEU A 946 0.14 -39.93 -5.45
C LEU A 946 -0.88 -38.79 -5.28
N PRO A 947 -0.99 -38.08 -4.14
CA PRO A 947 -1.94 -36.98 -4.00
C PRO A 947 -1.69 -35.82 -4.99
N GLY A 948 -0.43 -35.55 -5.34
CA GLY A 948 -0.07 -34.51 -6.31
C GLY A 948 -0.49 -34.86 -7.74
N LEU A 949 -0.37 -36.15 -8.10
CA LEU A 949 -0.89 -36.66 -9.37
C LEU A 949 -2.42 -36.65 -9.40
N LEU A 950 -3.07 -37.05 -8.31
CA LEU A 950 -4.53 -37.03 -8.18
C LEU A 950 -5.09 -35.61 -8.20
N LEU A 951 -4.36 -34.62 -7.68
CA LEU A 951 -4.73 -33.19 -7.80
C LEU A 951 -4.70 -32.73 -9.25
N SER A 952 -3.65 -33.14 -9.98
CA SER A 952 -3.52 -32.85 -11.41
C SER A 952 -4.63 -33.52 -12.21
N LEU A 953 -4.96 -34.78 -11.89
CA LEU A 953 -6.11 -35.48 -12.47
C LEU A 953 -7.43 -34.75 -12.15
N PHE A 954 -7.66 -34.39 -10.88
CA PHE A 954 -8.86 -33.68 -10.46
C PHE A 954 -9.05 -32.37 -11.26
N LEU A 955 -8.02 -31.53 -11.35
CA LEU A 955 -8.09 -30.28 -12.12
C LEU A 955 -8.35 -30.52 -13.61
N TYR A 956 -7.78 -31.58 -14.19
CA TYR A 956 -8.07 -31.98 -15.57
C TYR A 956 -9.54 -32.39 -15.75
N LEU A 957 -10.10 -33.17 -14.83
CA LEU A 957 -11.50 -33.60 -14.86
C LEU A 957 -12.48 -32.42 -14.74
N GLN A 958 -12.07 -31.29 -14.16
CA GLN A 958 -12.91 -30.09 -14.01
C GLN A 958 -12.78 -29.07 -15.15
N LEU A 959 -11.84 -29.24 -16.10
CA LEU A 959 -11.57 -28.27 -17.17
C LEU A 959 -12.82 -27.81 -17.94
N HIS A 960 -13.77 -28.72 -18.18
CA HIS A 960 -14.99 -28.45 -18.96
C HIS A 960 -16.21 -28.10 -18.08
N ARG A 961 -16.08 -28.16 -16.75
CA ARG A 961 -17.17 -27.97 -15.78
C ARG A 961 -17.06 -26.64 -15.03
N THR A 962 -15.88 -26.00 -15.05
CA THR A 962 -15.62 -24.79 -14.26
C THR A 962 -16.27 -23.52 -14.83
N PRO A 963 -16.74 -22.59 -13.97
CA PRO A 963 -17.25 -21.27 -14.37
C PRO A 963 -16.12 -20.24 -14.64
N PHE A 964 -14.88 -20.57 -14.27
CA PHE A 964 -13.71 -19.72 -14.45
C PHE A 964 -13.18 -19.81 -15.88
N ASP A 965 -12.40 -18.81 -16.30
CA ASP A 965 -11.70 -18.87 -17.59
C ASP A 965 -10.83 -20.14 -17.64
N ILE A 966 -11.04 -20.96 -18.67
CA ILE A 966 -10.31 -22.20 -18.93
C ILE A 966 -8.78 -21.96 -18.89
N LYS A 967 -8.30 -20.76 -19.27
CA LYS A 967 -6.88 -20.39 -19.18
C LYS A 967 -6.36 -20.38 -17.74
N VAL A 968 -7.17 -19.94 -16.77
CA VAL A 968 -6.82 -19.92 -15.34
C VAL A 968 -6.75 -21.34 -14.80
N VAL A 969 -7.74 -22.18 -15.10
CA VAL A 969 -7.77 -23.58 -14.65
C VAL A 969 -6.66 -24.40 -15.29
N LYS A 970 -6.36 -24.17 -16.59
CA LYS A 970 -5.17 -24.74 -17.25
C LYS A 970 -3.89 -24.31 -16.56
N THR A 971 -3.78 -23.05 -16.12
CA THR A 971 -2.60 -22.58 -15.39
C THR A 971 -2.46 -23.28 -14.04
N MET A 972 -3.56 -23.48 -13.31
CA MET A 972 -3.56 -24.23 -12.04
C MET A 972 -3.20 -25.71 -12.25
N LEU A 973 -3.75 -26.36 -13.28
CA LEU A 973 -3.40 -27.72 -13.69
C LEU A 973 -1.91 -27.86 -14.00
N TRP A 974 -1.35 -26.87 -14.70
CA TRP A 974 0.07 -26.85 -15.02
C TRP A 974 0.92 -26.68 -13.75
N LEU A 975 0.56 -25.75 -12.87
CA LEU A 975 1.26 -25.56 -11.61
C LEU A 975 1.16 -26.77 -10.67
N SER A 976 0.08 -27.55 -10.71
CA SER A 976 -0.05 -28.74 -9.84
C SER A 976 0.99 -29.82 -10.12
N PHE A 977 1.58 -29.86 -11.32
CA PHE A 977 2.71 -30.76 -11.64
C PHE A 977 4.03 -30.38 -10.95
N LEU A 978 4.16 -29.17 -10.41
CA LEU A 978 5.33 -28.80 -9.62
C LEU A 978 5.38 -29.56 -8.29
N ILE A 979 4.22 -29.90 -7.73
CA ILE A 979 4.12 -30.63 -6.46
C ILE A 979 4.82 -32.00 -6.57
N PRO A 980 4.43 -32.92 -7.50
CA PRO A 980 5.13 -34.19 -7.64
C PRO A 980 6.59 -34.01 -8.10
N TYR A 981 6.91 -32.97 -8.88
CA TYR A 981 8.30 -32.68 -9.27
C TYR A 981 9.19 -32.39 -8.05
N TYR A 982 8.79 -31.45 -7.19
CA TYR A 982 9.59 -31.10 -6.01
C TYR A 982 9.62 -32.23 -4.98
N THR A 983 8.54 -33.00 -4.82
CA THR A 983 8.54 -34.21 -3.98
C THR A 983 9.58 -35.23 -4.48
N VAL A 984 9.73 -35.41 -5.79
CA VAL A 984 10.78 -36.29 -6.33
C VAL A 984 12.17 -35.68 -6.13
N VAL A 985 12.37 -34.39 -6.41
CA VAL A 985 13.68 -33.73 -6.28
C VAL A 985 14.20 -33.74 -4.84
N ILE A 986 13.34 -33.56 -3.84
CA ILE A 986 13.72 -33.57 -2.41
C ILE A 986 14.18 -34.97 -1.96
N ASN A 987 13.63 -36.03 -2.56
CA ASN A 987 13.96 -37.42 -2.22
C ASN A 987 15.09 -37.99 -3.12
N LEU A 988 15.60 -37.23 -4.08
CA LEU A 988 16.74 -37.62 -4.92
C LEU A 988 18.04 -37.04 -4.35
N ASP A 989 19.07 -37.87 -4.26
CA ASP A 989 20.40 -37.45 -3.83
C ASP A 989 21.14 -36.77 -5.00
N ILE A 990 21.02 -35.43 -5.08
CA ILE A 990 21.59 -34.61 -6.16
C ILE A 990 22.86 -33.95 -5.65
N ASP A 991 23.94 -34.05 -6.44
CA ASP A 991 25.22 -33.39 -6.16
C ASP A 991 25.05 -31.87 -5.91
N ASP A 992 25.67 -31.37 -4.84
CA ASP A 992 25.73 -29.96 -4.46
C ASP A 992 26.16 -29.04 -5.62
N PHE A 993 26.90 -29.57 -6.59
CA PHE A 993 27.30 -28.85 -7.80
C PHE A 993 26.11 -28.38 -8.67
N LEU A 994 24.98 -29.11 -8.70
CA LEU A 994 23.81 -28.86 -9.57
C LEU A 994 22.51 -28.55 -8.82
N ILE A 995 22.49 -28.72 -7.49
CA ILE A 995 21.24 -28.69 -6.71
C ILE A 995 20.45 -27.40 -6.94
N ASN A 996 21.12 -26.24 -6.87
CA ASN A 996 20.49 -24.93 -7.01
C ASN A 996 19.89 -24.71 -8.41
N GLU A 997 20.52 -25.21 -9.46
CA GLU A 997 20.03 -25.14 -10.83
C GLU A 997 18.79 -26.01 -11.03
N VAL A 998 18.79 -27.23 -10.48
CA VAL A 998 17.63 -28.14 -10.57
C VAL A 998 16.41 -27.53 -9.87
N TYR A 999 16.59 -26.88 -8.71
CA TYR A 999 15.51 -26.19 -8.01
C TYR A 999 14.95 -24.98 -8.79
N LEU A 1000 15.81 -24.22 -9.49
CA LEU A 1000 15.44 -22.96 -10.17
C LEU A 1000 14.99 -23.14 -11.64
N LEU A 1001 15.41 -24.22 -12.31
CA LEU A 1001 15.07 -24.52 -13.71
C LEU A 1001 13.56 -24.52 -14.03
N PRO A 1002 12.70 -25.14 -13.20
CA PRO A 1002 11.26 -25.14 -13.44
C PRO A 1002 10.67 -23.73 -13.56
N ALA A 1003 11.14 -22.76 -12.77
CA ALA A 1003 10.60 -21.39 -12.80
C ALA A 1003 10.76 -20.73 -14.19
N ILE A 1004 11.87 -20.99 -14.87
CA ILE A 1004 12.13 -20.48 -16.23
C ILE A 1004 11.32 -21.29 -17.26
N LEU A 1005 11.34 -22.62 -17.17
CA LEU A 1005 10.66 -23.49 -18.14
C LEU A 1005 9.14 -23.29 -18.13
N TRP A 1006 8.53 -23.15 -16.95
CA TRP A 1006 7.09 -22.94 -16.81
C TRP A 1006 6.63 -21.60 -17.37
N THR A 1007 7.40 -20.52 -17.16
CA THR A 1007 7.03 -19.20 -17.72
C THR A 1007 7.14 -19.17 -19.24
N ILE A 1008 8.08 -19.91 -19.83
CA ILE A 1008 8.16 -20.14 -21.28
C ILE A 1008 6.96 -20.96 -21.75
N PHE A 1009 6.67 -22.07 -21.07
CA PHE A 1009 5.58 -22.97 -21.44
C PHE A 1009 4.21 -22.27 -21.36
N LEU A 1010 3.92 -21.56 -20.27
CA LEU A 1010 2.68 -20.80 -20.10
C LEU A 1010 2.50 -19.70 -21.15
N SER A 1011 3.60 -19.02 -21.53
CA SER A 1011 3.55 -18.01 -22.61
C SER A 1011 3.20 -18.60 -23.96
N LYS A 1012 3.68 -19.83 -24.25
CA LYS A 1012 3.50 -20.50 -25.54
C LYS A 1012 2.20 -21.27 -25.63
N TYR A 1013 1.66 -21.82 -24.55
CA TYR A 1013 0.52 -22.74 -24.63
C TYR A 1013 -0.77 -22.22 -23.99
N THR A 1014 -0.69 -21.39 -22.94
CA THR A 1014 -1.87 -20.96 -22.17
C THR A 1014 -2.21 -19.48 -22.40
N TRP A 1015 -1.21 -18.60 -22.39
CA TRP A 1015 -1.37 -17.14 -22.38
C TRP A 1015 -0.81 -16.46 -23.64
N LYS A 1016 -0.99 -17.09 -24.82
CA LYS A 1016 -0.49 -16.58 -26.11
C LYS A 1016 -0.92 -15.13 -26.41
N GLU A 1017 -2.16 -14.77 -26.08
CA GLU A 1017 -2.73 -13.43 -26.33
C GLU A 1017 -2.11 -12.32 -25.45
N TYR A 1018 -1.50 -12.69 -24.32
CA TYR A 1018 -0.89 -11.76 -23.37
C TYR A 1018 0.65 -11.78 -23.45
N GLU A 1019 1.18 -11.98 -24.66
CA GLU A 1019 2.62 -12.12 -24.94
C GLU A 1019 3.46 -11.00 -24.31
N LYS A 1020 2.99 -9.75 -24.37
CA LYS A 1020 3.71 -8.59 -23.79
C LYS A 1020 3.82 -8.66 -22.27
N THR A 1021 2.77 -9.11 -21.58
CA THR A 1021 2.77 -9.25 -20.12
C THR A 1021 3.58 -10.47 -19.70
N MET A 1022 3.44 -11.58 -20.43
CA MET A 1022 4.26 -12.77 -20.21
C MET A 1022 5.75 -12.53 -20.44
N HIS A 1023 6.13 -11.71 -21.42
CA HIS A 1023 7.53 -11.32 -21.63
C HIS A 1023 8.07 -10.47 -20.46
N ARG A 1024 7.23 -9.63 -19.83
CA ARG A 1024 7.65 -8.88 -18.62
C ARG A 1024 7.81 -9.82 -17.43
N LEU A 1025 6.91 -10.79 -17.26
CA LEU A 1025 6.99 -11.80 -16.21
C LEU A 1025 8.26 -12.66 -16.37
N GLN A 1026 8.53 -13.15 -17.59
CA GLN A 1026 9.76 -13.88 -17.91
C GLN A 1026 11.01 -13.06 -17.61
N TRP A 1027 11.01 -11.75 -17.94
CA TRP A 1027 12.12 -10.87 -17.59
C TRP A 1027 12.31 -10.75 -16.08
N GLY A 1028 11.22 -10.57 -15.31
CA GLY A 1028 11.28 -10.50 -13.85
C GLY A 1028 11.81 -11.79 -13.22
N VAL A 1029 11.29 -12.94 -13.66
CA VAL A 1029 11.73 -14.27 -13.19
C VAL A 1029 13.21 -14.50 -13.54
N LEU A 1030 13.64 -14.15 -14.75
CA LEU A 1030 15.03 -14.27 -15.16
C LEU A 1030 15.97 -13.40 -14.30
N VAL A 1031 15.56 -12.16 -13.97
CA VAL A 1031 16.35 -11.27 -13.10
C VAL A 1031 16.46 -11.86 -11.69
N ILE A 1032 15.37 -12.37 -11.11
CA ILE A 1032 15.37 -12.97 -9.77
C ILE A 1032 16.29 -14.20 -9.74
N VAL A 1033 16.16 -15.12 -10.70
CA VAL A 1033 17.04 -16.30 -10.80
C VAL A 1033 18.50 -15.87 -10.95
N THR A 1034 18.77 -14.85 -11.76
CA THR A 1034 20.13 -14.32 -11.94
C THR A 1034 20.72 -13.75 -10.66
N ILE A 1035 19.94 -13.00 -9.88
CA ILE A 1035 20.40 -12.43 -8.60
C ILE A 1035 20.75 -13.55 -7.62
N ILE A 1036 19.92 -14.59 -7.53
CA ILE A 1036 20.16 -15.75 -6.66
C ILE A 1036 21.48 -16.43 -7.04
N LEU A 1037 21.68 -16.71 -8.33
CA LEU A 1037 22.91 -17.35 -8.82
C LEU A 1037 24.15 -16.47 -8.59
N VAL A 1038 24.09 -15.17 -8.92
CA VAL A 1038 25.21 -14.23 -8.73
C VAL A 1038 25.58 -14.08 -7.25
N THR A 1039 24.59 -14.00 -6.37
CA THR A 1039 24.82 -13.91 -4.92
C THR A 1039 25.54 -15.15 -4.42
N ASN A 1040 25.10 -16.34 -4.88
CA ASN A 1040 25.74 -17.60 -4.53
C ASN A 1040 27.23 -17.64 -4.97
N ALA A 1041 27.54 -17.25 -6.20
CA ALA A 1041 28.92 -17.24 -6.71
C ALA A 1041 29.82 -16.17 -6.07
N ILE A 1042 29.25 -15.07 -5.55
CA ILE A 1042 30.02 -14.09 -4.79
C ILE A 1042 30.41 -14.67 -3.42
N HIS A 1043 29.53 -15.44 -2.79
CA HIS A 1043 29.78 -16.04 -1.49
C HIS A 1043 30.73 -17.25 -1.53
N SER A 1044 30.67 -18.06 -2.60
CA SER A 1044 31.46 -19.31 -2.66
C SER A 1044 32.94 -19.08 -3.00
N HIS A 1045 33.29 -17.97 -3.65
CA HIS A 1045 34.64 -17.63 -4.12
C HIS A 1045 35.33 -18.73 -4.97
N THR A 1046 34.59 -19.70 -5.51
CA THR A 1046 35.17 -20.80 -6.29
C THR A 1046 35.25 -20.44 -7.77
N VAL A 1047 36.32 -20.91 -8.43
CA VAL A 1047 36.48 -20.80 -9.90
C VAL A 1047 35.33 -21.49 -10.62
N ALA A 1048 34.81 -22.59 -10.06
CA ALA A 1048 33.72 -23.37 -10.62
C ALA A 1048 32.43 -22.55 -10.76
N ASP A 1049 32.02 -21.82 -9.71
CA ASP A 1049 30.77 -21.04 -9.76
C ASP A 1049 30.89 -19.79 -10.63
N ALA A 1050 32.07 -19.15 -10.68
CA ALA A 1050 32.35 -18.05 -11.59
C ALA A 1050 32.30 -18.49 -13.08
N LEU A 1051 32.79 -19.70 -13.38
CA LEU A 1051 32.70 -20.30 -14.71
C LEU A 1051 31.26 -20.72 -15.06
N LYS A 1052 30.51 -21.33 -14.14
CA LYS A 1052 29.09 -21.69 -14.34
C LYS A 1052 28.25 -20.48 -14.76
N ILE A 1053 28.34 -19.38 -13.99
CA ILE A 1053 27.63 -18.13 -14.30
C ILE A 1053 28.13 -17.54 -15.62
N GLY A 1054 29.44 -17.59 -15.86
CA GLY A 1054 30.04 -17.13 -17.10
C GLY A 1054 29.52 -17.86 -18.33
N VAL A 1055 29.35 -19.18 -18.26
CA VAL A 1055 28.82 -20.02 -19.34
C VAL A 1055 27.32 -19.80 -19.52
N LEU A 1056 26.54 -19.76 -18.43
CA LEU A 1056 25.10 -19.46 -18.49
C LEU A 1056 24.82 -18.08 -19.07
N ALA A 1057 25.62 -17.07 -18.71
CA ALA A 1057 25.51 -15.72 -19.26
C ALA A 1057 25.90 -15.67 -20.74
N LEU A 1058 26.94 -16.41 -21.15
CA LEU A 1058 27.33 -16.56 -22.56
C LEU A 1058 26.21 -17.21 -23.38
N LEU A 1059 25.62 -18.31 -22.89
CA LEU A 1059 24.46 -18.96 -23.52
C LEU A 1059 23.25 -18.02 -23.59
N SER A 1060 23.02 -17.21 -22.56
CA SER A 1060 21.95 -16.21 -22.53
C SER A 1060 22.16 -15.09 -23.57
N VAL A 1061 23.40 -14.61 -23.76
CA VAL A 1061 23.74 -13.64 -24.82
C VAL A 1061 23.55 -14.24 -26.21
N LEU A 1062 24.07 -15.45 -26.44
CA LEU A 1062 23.96 -16.14 -27.73
C LEU A 1062 22.50 -16.48 -28.06
N GLY A 1063 21.75 -17.02 -27.10
CA GLY A 1063 20.34 -17.33 -27.22
C GLY A 1063 19.48 -16.09 -27.42
N GLY A 1064 19.74 -15.01 -26.67
CA GLY A 1064 19.07 -13.72 -26.83
C GLY A 1064 19.32 -13.09 -28.21
N LEU A 1065 20.51 -13.29 -28.77
CA LEU A 1065 20.87 -12.81 -30.11
C LEU A 1065 20.27 -13.67 -31.23
N HIS A 1066 20.26 -15.00 -31.08
CA HIS A 1066 19.70 -15.94 -32.06
C HIS A 1066 18.16 -15.89 -32.11
N TYR A 1067 17.51 -15.98 -30.94
CA TYR A 1067 16.04 -15.97 -30.82
C TYR A 1067 15.43 -14.55 -30.74
N ARG A 1068 16.26 -13.50 -30.81
CA ARG A 1068 15.85 -12.08 -30.76
C ARG A 1068 15.11 -11.67 -29.49
N ILE A 1069 15.40 -12.32 -28.37
CA ILE A 1069 14.75 -12.05 -27.10
C ILE A 1069 15.59 -11.04 -26.31
N LYS A 1070 15.06 -9.82 -26.13
CA LYS A 1070 15.78 -8.69 -25.52
C LYS A 1070 16.17 -8.95 -24.07
N SER A 1071 15.36 -9.70 -23.32
CA SER A 1071 15.58 -10.01 -21.91
C SER A 1071 16.87 -10.80 -21.71
N TYR A 1072 16.99 -11.96 -22.37
CA TYR A 1072 18.16 -12.83 -22.29
C TYR A 1072 19.44 -12.12 -22.76
N PHE A 1073 19.39 -11.40 -23.88
CA PHE A 1073 20.55 -10.64 -24.36
C PHE A 1073 21.02 -9.58 -23.35
N SER A 1074 20.09 -8.79 -22.80
CA SER A 1074 20.45 -7.69 -21.90
C SER A 1074 20.92 -8.18 -20.53
N VAL A 1075 20.24 -9.19 -19.98
CA VAL A 1075 20.65 -9.82 -18.71
C VAL A 1075 21.99 -10.52 -18.89
N GLY A 1076 22.18 -11.29 -19.95
CA GLY A 1076 23.45 -11.95 -20.26
C GLY A 1076 24.62 -10.98 -20.39
N VAL A 1077 24.48 -9.87 -21.13
CA VAL A 1077 25.55 -8.85 -21.25
C VAL A 1077 25.87 -8.24 -19.89
N THR A 1078 24.84 -7.93 -19.10
CA THR A 1078 25.02 -7.34 -17.77
C THR A 1078 25.75 -8.31 -16.84
N VAL A 1079 25.39 -9.59 -16.86
CA VAL A 1079 26.01 -10.63 -16.03
C VAL A 1079 27.44 -10.90 -16.48
N ILE A 1080 27.74 -10.96 -17.79
CA ILE A 1080 29.13 -11.11 -18.26
C ILE A 1080 30.00 -9.94 -17.79
N LEU A 1081 29.50 -8.70 -17.91
CA LEU A 1081 30.24 -7.52 -17.43
C LEU A 1081 30.43 -7.54 -15.91
N LEU A 1082 29.38 -7.87 -15.16
CA LEU A 1082 29.45 -7.98 -13.71
C LEU A 1082 30.43 -9.08 -13.29
N ASN A 1083 30.35 -10.25 -13.93
CA ASN A 1083 31.27 -11.37 -13.69
C ASN A 1083 32.71 -10.96 -14.02
N LEU A 1084 32.94 -10.24 -15.13
CA LEU A 1084 34.24 -9.69 -15.50
C LEU A 1084 34.78 -8.73 -14.44
N PHE A 1085 33.99 -7.75 -13.98
CA PHE A 1085 34.49 -6.75 -13.04
C PHE A 1085 34.66 -7.28 -11.61
N VAL A 1086 33.74 -8.13 -11.15
CA VAL A 1086 33.75 -8.63 -9.76
C VAL A 1086 34.75 -9.76 -9.59
N GLN A 1087 34.78 -10.73 -10.52
CA GLN A 1087 35.59 -11.94 -10.35
C GLN A 1087 37.00 -11.83 -10.92
N SER A 1088 37.32 -10.84 -11.77
CA SER A 1088 38.69 -10.73 -12.32
C SER A 1088 39.74 -10.39 -11.27
N LEU A 1089 39.39 -9.65 -10.21
CA LEU A 1089 40.33 -9.28 -9.15
C LEU A 1089 40.78 -10.51 -8.33
N PRO A 1090 39.88 -11.35 -7.78
CA PRO A 1090 40.28 -12.57 -7.06
C PRO A 1090 40.85 -13.67 -7.97
N LEU A 1091 40.47 -13.71 -9.25
CA LEU A 1091 40.91 -14.76 -10.19
C LEU A 1091 42.11 -14.35 -11.07
N TRP A 1092 42.78 -13.25 -10.73
CA TRP A 1092 43.91 -12.70 -11.49
C TRP A 1092 45.09 -13.69 -11.46
N GLY A 1093 45.46 -14.23 -12.63
CA GLY A 1093 46.57 -15.20 -12.78
C GLY A 1093 46.15 -16.69 -12.84
N LEU A 1094 44.87 -17.02 -12.62
CA LEU A 1094 44.39 -18.41 -12.72
C LEU A 1094 44.15 -18.85 -14.18
N ILE A 1095 44.71 -20.00 -14.55
CA ILE A 1095 44.66 -20.55 -15.92
C ILE A 1095 43.22 -20.70 -16.44
N PRO A 1096 42.27 -21.32 -15.69
CA PRO A 1096 40.91 -21.51 -16.19
C PRO A 1096 40.17 -20.20 -16.51
N TRP A 1097 40.50 -19.11 -15.81
CA TRP A 1097 39.80 -17.83 -15.94
C TRP A 1097 40.17 -17.09 -17.23
N TRP A 1098 41.46 -16.93 -17.53
CA TRP A 1098 41.84 -16.22 -18.77
C TRP A 1098 41.54 -17.04 -20.02
N VAL A 1099 41.56 -18.38 -19.95
CA VAL A 1099 41.11 -19.27 -21.04
C VAL A 1099 39.62 -19.06 -21.31
N TYR A 1100 38.80 -18.92 -20.26
CA TYR A 1100 37.38 -18.58 -20.41
C TYR A 1100 37.19 -17.22 -21.09
N LEU A 1101 37.94 -16.18 -20.70
CA LEU A 1101 37.85 -14.85 -21.29
C LEU A 1101 38.27 -14.86 -22.78
N LEU A 1102 39.32 -15.60 -23.11
CA LEU A 1102 39.81 -15.76 -24.47
C LEU A 1102 38.80 -16.53 -25.35
N LEU A 1103 38.31 -17.68 -24.89
CA LEU A 1103 37.35 -18.49 -25.62
C LEU A 1103 36.00 -17.76 -25.78
N SER A 1104 35.51 -17.12 -24.72
CA SER A 1104 34.26 -16.35 -24.78
C SER A 1104 34.41 -15.11 -25.67
N GLY A 1105 35.53 -14.39 -25.57
CA GLY A 1105 35.83 -13.21 -26.39
C GLY A 1105 35.92 -13.56 -27.89
N THR A 1106 36.68 -14.61 -28.23
CA THR A 1106 36.81 -15.10 -29.61
C THR A 1106 35.48 -15.61 -30.17
N LEU A 1107 34.70 -16.36 -29.37
CA LEU A 1107 33.37 -16.84 -29.77
C LEU A 1107 32.39 -15.69 -30.06
N LEU A 1108 32.34 -14.67 -29.20
CA LEU A 1108 31.46 -13.51 -29.40
C LEU A 1108 31.86 -12.70 -30.64
N ILE A 1109 33.16 -12.51 -30.89
CA ILE A 1109 33.68 -11.85 -32.10
C ILE A 1109 33.32 -12.66 -33.35
N ALA A 1110 33.54 -13.98 -33.33
CA ALA A 1110 33.22 -14.86 -34.45
C ALA A 1110 31.72 -14.84 -34.79
N VAL A 1111 30.86 -14.97 -33.77
CA VAL A 1111 29.41 -14.93 -33.94
C VAL A 1111 28.95 -13.56 -34.47
N ALA A 1112 29.44 -12.45 -33.90
CA ALA A 1112 29.12 -11.10 -34.37
C ALA A 1112 29.54 -10.89 -35.83
N SER A 1113 30.74 -11.35 -36.18
CA SER A 1113 31.30 -11.25 -37.54
C SER A 1113 30.50 -12.06 -38.56
N VAL A 1114 30.06 -13.28 -38.21
CA VAL A 1114 29.20 -14.10 -39.07
C VAL A 1114 27.84 -13.41 -39.31
N TYR A 1115 27.23 -12.81 -38.29
CA TYR A 1115 25.97 -12.09 -38.46
C TYR A 1115 26.13 -10.79 -39.26
N GLU A 1116 27.24 -10.07 -39.09
CA GLU A 1116 27.57 -8.89 -39.88
C GLU A 1116 27.84 -9.25 -41.36
N TRP A 1117 28.56 -10.36 -41.59
CA TRP A 1117 28.80 -10.89 -42.92
C TRP A 1117 27.50 -11.33 -43.63
N GLN A 1118 26.61 -12.04 -42.93
CA GLN A 1118 25.29 -12.41 -43.44
C GLN A 1118 24.44 -11.17 -43.81
N LYS A 1119 24.61 -10.06 -43.09
CA LYS A 1119 23.93 -8.79 -43.40
C LYS A 1119 24.49 -8.16 -44.67
N GLN A 1120 25.82 -8.04 -44.77
CA GLN A 1120 26.48 -7.49 -45.97
C GLN A 1120 26.13 -8.30 -47.23
N MET A 1121 26.00 -9.63 -47.12
CA MET A 1121 25.59 -10.49 -48.24
C MET A 1121 24.12 -10.29 -48.65
N LYS A 1122 23.21 -10.05 -47.68
CA LYS A 1122 21.81 -9.70 -47.98
C LYS A 1122 21.68 -8.32 -48.63
N GLU A 1123 22.49 -7.35 -48.21
CA GLU A 1123 22.51 -6.01 -48.82
C GLU A 1123 23.09 -6.03 -50.23
N ARG A 1124 24.06 -6.91 -50.51
CA ARG A 1124 24.67 -7.09 -51.83
C ARG A 1124 23.88 -8.01 -52.79
N LYS A 1125 22.77 -8.63 -52.34
CA LYS A 1125 21.97 -9.62 -53.11
C LYS A 1125 22.80 -10.79 -53.67
N VAL A 1126 23.89 -11.19 -53.01
CA VAL A 1126 24.73 -12.32 -53.43
C VAL A 1126 24.45 -13.53 -52.52
N THR A 1127 24.06 -14.66 -53.10
CA THR A 1127 23.89 -15.92 -52.35
C THR A 1127 25.26 -16.56 -52.06
N PRO A 1128 25.58 -16.91 -50.81
CA PRO A 1128 26.87 -17.50 -50.46
C PRO A 1128 27.05 -18.88 -51.09
N ILE A 1129 28.26 -19.17 -51.58
CA ILE A 1129 28.65 -20.41 -52.28
C ILE A 1129 28.31 -21.67 -51.45
N TRP A 1130 28.37 -21.59 -50.12
CA TRP A 1130 28.01 -22.70 -49.23
C TRP A 1130 26.49 -22.98 -49.19
N GLN A 1131 25.62 -21.96 -49.31
CA GLN A 1131 24.17 -22.20 -49.42
C GLN A 1131 23.80 -22.85 -50.75
N VAL A 1132 24.49 -22.50 -51.84
CA VAL A 1132 24.33 -23.15 -53.14
C VAL A 1132 24.80 -24.61 -53.06
N LYS A 1133 25.96 -24.88 -52.45
CA LYS A 1133 26.45 -26.25 -52.22
C LYS A 1133 25.55 -27.05 -51.27
N TRP A 1134 24.99 -26.43 -50.23
CA TRP A 1134 24.06 -27.09 -49.29
C TRP A 1134 22.70 -27.36 -49.93
N GLN A 1135 22.20 -26.48 -50.79
CA GLN A 1135 21.00 -26.73 -51.59
C GLN A 1135 21.24 -27.82 -52.63
N GLN A 1136 22.41 -27.84 -53.29
CA GLN A 1136 22.82 -28.93 -54.18
C GLN A 1136 22.96 -30.26 -53.42
N PHE A 1137 23.49 -30.24 -52.19
CA PHE A 1137 23.58 -31.42 -51.34
C PHE A 1137 22.18 -31.90 -50.90
N ARG A 1138 21.29 -30.99 -50.48
CA ARG A 1138 19.89 -31.31 -50.14
C ARG A 1138 19.11 -31.84 -51.34
N GLN A 1139 19.34 -31.30 -52.54
CA GLN A 1139 18.73 -31.78 -53.78
C GLN A 1139 19.29 -33.16 -54.16
N LYS A 1140 20.59 -33.40 -54.05
CA LYS A 1140 21.20 -34.73 -54.25
C LYS A 1140 20.71 -35.75 -53.22
N PHE A 1141 20.53 -35.35 -51.97
CA PHE A 1141 20.01 -36.20 -50.90
C PHE A 1141 18.50 -36.47 -51.05
N ALA A 1142 17.75 -35.50 -51.58
CA ALA A 1142 16.33 -35.67 -51.90
C ALA A 1142 16.08 -36.49 -53.18
N GLN A 1143 17.04 -36.55 -54.11
CA GLN A 1143 17.04 -37.46 -55.26
C GLN A 1143 17.49 -38.87 -54.91
N TRP A 1144 18.14 -39.05 -53.74
CA TRP A 1144 18.55 -40.35 -53.22
C TRP A 1144 17.45 -41.03 -52.36
N LYS A 1145 16.37 -40.31 -52.08
CA LYS A 1145 15.17 -40.77 -51.38
C LYS A 1145 14.05 -40.95 -52.38
#